data_AF-A0A431NSQ9-F1
#
_entry.id   AF-A0A431NSQ9-F1
#
_cell.length_a   1.000
_cell.length_b   1.000
_cell.length_c   1.000
_cell.angle_alpha   90.00
_cell.angle_beta   90.00
_cell.angle_gamma   90.00
#
_symmetry.space_group_name_H-M   'P 1'
#
loop_
_entity.id
_entity.type
_entity.pdbx_description
1 polymer ?
#
loop_
_entity_poly.entity_id
_entity_poly.type
_entity_poly.pdbx_seq_one_letter_code
_entity_poly.pdbx_strand_id
1 'polypeptide(L)'
;MPPNSLDQLATVSRSRAADRALQVNRVVLARGLLRNPCHVSEGRRAMQIPLLLDRSQATTLTSQLAAQLRSAVQRKLMAPGARMPSSRRLAEQLALSRNTVVRAYEILIAEGFIEARPASGLYVSSRPPDNLLDAPARQDPQPPVQQTLMPAPRDTPEPPDLVGRQRSRLTFDFFPGRPSAGLFPLKAWRRYLNEAIAHGGAVGLTQYSEPAGLIGLRTAIASHISATRGIVADAGRIVIVSGIQEGINLAARLFLSAGHAGAVEDPCYQGAASAFAATGARLESIAVDQDGLIADDLARIRASLLYLTPSHQYPTGATLPLERRHAIIAWARRVGCYLLEDDYDSDFRYEGSPLPAIAAMAHDCTIYLGTFSKSLGAGLRLGYMVVPPHLAEAVRKAKALLNNGNAWLDQAALAEMINSGSYAAHLARVRTSYRERRDALVAAVRRHFGDTDLLGTSAGLHAFWVLPPGIPDAAAVEEIARKARVGVCSLASGGAYDARLGHWSRRGLVLGYAALQARQIEQGMARLSQALDDALEAQGPSLAFDVSPAERRRTHALDPNVRQRPALSGRARHRALSKLGQTRENGSPMPVISGIYRYPIKGLSAQLVPQVALEANRPFPQDRIFGLARPGSPIDPDAPRWAKKGLFVMLMLEEALARVRTRFDIETGELKVFQGNEELLSVNLDDERGRGALERLMHDLVPTLRATPRLVRAADHGHFMDKPDNVISLINLATVRSLEEQWGVEIDPLRFRANIYVDGAKPWEEFDWIGRDVALGETIARVDRRNGRCGATNVNPLTGRRDLDIPGSLRAAFGHKDLGVYLVVRQPGRVAIGDQLLAPDVASTAHIAKAVASTASAARRRYICRGCYYIYDETLGVPQQGLAAGTTFADLPADWACPDCGTDKATFRPYVQPT
;
A
#
# COMPACT_ATOMS: atom_id res chain seq x y z
N MET A 1 39.94 23.97 52.43
CA MET A 1 40.05 25.13 53.34
C MET A 1 39.27 26.30 52.71
N PRO A 2 38.39 26.97 53.46
CA PRO A 2 37.42 27.95 52.96
C PRO A 2 37.93 29.40 53.20
N PRO A 3 37.08 30.45 53.23
CA PRO A 3 36.38 31.15 52.15
C PRO A 3 36.67 32.68 52.20
N ASN A 4 36.01 33.51 51.38
CA ASN A 4 35.67 34.86 51.86
C ASN A 4 34.41 35.41 51.18
N SER A 5 33.38 35.56 52.01
CA SER A 5 32.28 36.51 51.89
C SER A 5 32.78 37.95 51.96
N LEU A 6 32.07 38.90 51.37
CA LEU A 6 31.60 40.08 52.11
C LEU A 6 30.57 40.85 51.29
N ASP A 7 29.45 41.05 51.96
CA ASP A 7 28.33 41.87 51.62
C ASP A 7 28.61 43.33 52.04
N GLN A 8 27.74 44.25 51.60
CA GLN A 8 27.31 45.46 52.30
C GLN A 8 27.93 46.86 52.04
N LEU A 9 26.95 47.78 51.79
CA LEU A 9 26.83 49.20 52.15
C LEU A 9 27.55 50.24 51.28
N ALA A 10 27.07 51.48 51.09
CA ALA A 10 25.78 52.16 51.12
C ALA A 10 26.13 53.63 50.87
N THR A 11 25.41 54.39 50.04
CA THR A 11 25.22 55.82 50.31
C THR A 11 24.09 56.47 49.53
N VAL A 12 23.33 57.25 50.28
CA VAL A 12 22.15 58.05 49.94
C VAL A 12 22.60 59.44 49.46
N SER A 13 21.92 60.04 48.47
CA SER A 13 21.34 61.41 48.55
C SER A 13 21.18 62.13 47.19
N ARG A 14 19.91 62.23 46.76
CA ARG A 14 19.17 63.42 46.26
C ARG A 14 19.77 64.32 45.16
N SER A 15 19.05 64.41 44.03
CA SER A 15 18.42 65.68 43.63
C SER A 15 17.19 65.45 42.74
N ARG A 16 16.15 66.26 43.01
CA ARG A 16 14.81 66.31 42.41
C ARG A 16 14.82 66.87 40.98
N ALA A 17 13.94 66.36 40.12
CA ALA A 17 12.93 67.15 39.40
C ALA A 17 12.23 66.29 38.33
N ALA A 18 10.95 65.94 38.57
CA ALA A 18 9.85 66.00 37.62
C ALA A 18 8.66 65.17 38.14
N ASP A 19 7.90 65.78 39.05
CA ASP A 19 6.50 65.45 39.30
C ASP A 19 5.68 65.63 38.01
N ARG A 20 4.85 64.64 37.64
CA ARG A 20 3.38 64.77 37.72
C ARG A 20 2.65 63.56 37.13
N ALA A 21 1.67 63.12 37.93
CA ALA A 21 0.42 62.47 37.55
C ALA A 21 0.41 60.94 37.28
N LEU A 22 0.44 60.17 38.37
CA LEU A 22 -0.19 58.86 38.48
C LEU A 22 -1.01 58.83 39.78
N GLN A 23 -2.33 58.99 39.68
CA GLN A 23 -3.30 58.61 40.71
C GLN A 23 -4.54 58.06 40.02
N VAL A 24 -4.79 56.76 40.13
CA VAL A 24 -5.68 56.09 41.11
C VAL A 24 -7.11 55.95 40.56
N ASN A 25 -7.55 54.71 40.31
CA ASN A 25 -8.62 54.16 41.13
C ASN A 25 -8.78 52.64 41.00
N ARG A 26 -8.88 52.05 42.19
CA ARG A 26 -9.13 50.65 42.53
C ARG A 26 -10.65 50.55 42.74
N VAL A 27 -11.34 49.57 42.14
CA VAL A 27 -12.76 49.31 42.46
C VAL A 27 -12.97 47.84 42.81
N VAL A 28 -13.79 47.70 43.84
CA VAL A 28 -14.08 46.59 44.75
C VAL A 28 -14.96 45.51 44.11
N LEU A 29 -14.72 44.27 44.54
CA LEU A 29 -15.54 43.07 44.33
C LEU A 29 -16.89 43.18 45.08
N ALA A 30 -18.01 42.94 44.38
CA ALA A 30 -19.28 42.62 45.01
C ALA A 30 -19.94 41.41 44.31
N ARG A 31 -20.39 40.45 45.14
CA ARG A 31 -21.09 39.20 44.77
C ARG A 31 -22.61 39.41 44.76
N GLY A 32 -23.30 38.63 43.90
CA GLY A 32 -24.75 38.40 43.86
C GLY A 32 -25.43 39.12 42.69
N LEU A 33 -26.31 38.55 41.87
CA LEU A 33 -27.17 37.37 41.93
C LEU A 33 -27.58 36.97 40.48
N LEU A 34 -27.96 35.72 40.33
CA LEU A 34 -28.51 35.06 39.13
C LEU A 34 -29.73 35.78 38.52
N ARG A 35 -29.79 35.91 37.18
CA ARG A 35 -30.92 35.51 36.30
C ARG A 35 -30.76 35.97 34.83
N ASN A 36 -30.80 34.98 33.94
CA ASN A 36 -31.39 34.96 32.58
C ASN A 36 -30.71 35.65 31.38
N PRO A 37 -31.01 35.16 30.15
CA PRO A 37 -30.00 34.64 29.22
C PRO A 37 -29.53 35.64 28.17
N CYS A 38 -28.41 35.27 27.55
CA CYS A 38 -27.82 35.85 26.35
C CYS A 38 -28.84 36.36 25.32
N HIS A 39 -29.05 37.67 25.29
CA HIS A 39 -29.18 38.35 24.01
C HIS A 39 -27.76 38.57 23.48
N VAL A 40 -27.30 37.64 22.64
CA VAL A 40 -26.16 37.88 21.77
C VAL A 40 -26.57 39.01 20.84
N SER A 41 -26.17 40.24 21.17
CA SER A 41 -26.16 41.32 20.21
C SER A 41 -25.15 40.92 19.14
N GLU A 42 -25.65 40.60 17.95
CA GLU A 42 -24.82 40.36 16.77
C GLU A 42 -23.94 41.59 16.53
N GLY A 43 -22.69 41.48 16.97
CA GLY A 43 -21.62 42.40 16.64
C GLY A 43 -21.41 42.41 15.13
N ARG A 44 -22.18 43.26 14.44
CA ARG A 44 -21.86 44.03 13.23
C ARG A 44 -20.48 43.69 12.61
N ARG A 45 -20.36 42.56 11.89
CA ARG A 45 -19.16 42.25 11.08
C ARG A 45 -18.95 43.38 10.06
N ALA A 46 -17.83 44.09 10.19
CA ALA A 46 -17.43 45.13 9.25
C ALA A 46 -16.85 44.46 8.00
N MET A 47 -17.61 44.44 6.91
CA MET A 47 -17.11 44.06 5.60
C MET A 47 -16.40 45.28 5.00
N GLN A 48 -15.08 45.22 4.84
CA GLN A 48 -14.31 46.19 4.06
C GLN A 48 -14.28 45.74 2.60
N ILE A 49 -14.83 46.55 1.69
CA ILE A 49 -14.84 46.25 0.25
C ILE A 49 -13.76 47.11 -0.43
N PRO A 50 -12.73 46.53 -1.07
CA PRO A 50 -11.69 47.30 -1.75
C PRO A 50 -12.26 47.92 -3.03
N LEU A 51 -12.60 49.22 -2.97
CA LEU A 51 -13.14 50.00 -4.08
C LEU A 51 -12.23 51.20 -4.31
N LEU A 52 -11.90 51.47 -5.58
CA LEU A 52 -11.02 52.57 -5.96
C LEU A 52 -11.83 53.59 -6.76
N LEU A 53 -12.15 54.73 -6.16
CA LEU A 53 -12.90 55.80 -6.81
C LEU A 53 -11.95 56.89 -7.30
N ASP A 54 -12.14 57.35 -8.53
CA ASP A 54 -11.33 58.37 -9.17
C ASP A 54 -12.12 59.68 -9.32
N ARG A 55 -11.71 60.70 -8.56
CA ARG A 55 -12.38 62.02 -8.56
C ARG A 55 -12.06 62.86 -9.79
N SER A 56 -11.06 62.48 -10.59
CA SER A 56 -10.63 63.21 -11.79
C SER A 56 -11.42 62.83 -13.05
N GLN A 57 -12.15 61.71 -13.01
CA GLN A 57 -12.96 61.26 -14.14
C GLN A 57 -14.24 62.08 -14.26
N ALA A 58 -14.71 62.23 -15.51
CA ALA A 58 -15.99 62.86 -15.81
C ALA A 58 -17.21 62.07 -15.26
N THR A 59 -17.02 60.81 -14.85
CA THR A 59 -18.06 59.96 -14.28
C THR A 59 -18.28 60.29 -12.80
N THR A 60 -19.54 60.36 -12.36
CA THR A 60 -19.84 60.67 -10.96
C THR A 60 -19.36 59.56 -10.03
N LEU A 61 -18.95 59.93 -8.80
CA LEU A 61 -18.55 58.96 -7.76
C LEU A 61 -19.66 57.94 -7.44
N THR A 62 -20.93 58.35 -7.54
CA THR A 62 -22.10 57.46 -7.42
C THR A 62 -22.09 56.38 -8.49
N SER A 63 -21.86 56.75 -9.76
CA SER A 63 -21.84 55.83 -10.90
C SER A 63 -20.64 54.88 -10.83
N GLN A 64 -19.46 55.40 -10.44
CA GLN A 64 -18.27 54.57 -10.24
C GLN A 64 -18.48 53.55 -9.12
N LEU A 65 -19.07 53.97 -7.99
CA LEU A 65 -19.39 53.10 -6.86
C LEU A 65 -20.40 52.01 -7.24
N ALA A 66 -21.50 52.38 -7.89
CA ALA A 66 -22.50 51.43 -8.36
C ALA A 66 -21.89 50.44 -9.36
N ALA A 67 -21.08 50.91 -10.32
CA ALA A 67 -20.44 50.05 -11.31
C ALA A 67 -19.47 49.03 -10.71
N GLN A 68 -18.65 49.44 -9.74
CA GLN A 68 -17.70 48.52 -9.09
C GLN A 68 -18.41 47.51 -8.20
N LEU A 69 -19.43 47.94 -7.45
CA LEU A 69 -20.24 47.03 -6.64
C LEU A 69 -21.03 46.03 -7.51
N ARG A 70 -21.59 46.49 -8.63
CA ARG A 70 -22.23 45.65 -9.64
C ARG A 70 -21.27 44.60 -10.16
N SER A 71 -20.08 45.01 -10.59
CA SER A 71 -19.03 44.11 -11.08
C SER A 71 -18.61 43.10 -10.02
N ALA A 72 -18.53 43.51 -8.75
CA ALA A 72 -18.19 42.61 -7.65
C ALA A 72 -19.27 41.56 -7.39
N VAL A 73 -20.56 41.90 -7.49
CA VAL A 73 -21.66 40.92 -7.44
C VAL A 73 -21.59 39.97 -8.64
N GLN A 74 -21.41 40.49 -9.86
CA GLN A 74 -21.37 39.70 -11.10
C GLN A 74 -20.18 38.72 -11.14
N ARG A 75 -19.00 39.14 -10.68
CA ARG A 75 -17.80 38.29 -10.57
C ARG A 75 -17.85 37.33 -9.36
N LYS A 76 -18.98 37.27 -8.65
CA LYS A 76 -19.20 36.43 -7.46
C LYS A 76 -18.19 36.70 -6.33
N LEU A 77 -17.65 37.92 -6.26
CA LEU A 77 -16.81 38.36 -5.13
C LEU A 77 -17.66 38.58 -3.87
N MET A 78 -18.97 38.81 -4.03
CA MET A 78 -19.96 38.77 -2.96
C MET A 78 -20.98 37.68 -3.27
N ALA A 79 -21.12 36.71 -2.36
CA ALA A 79 -22.03 35.59 -2.56
C ALA A 79 -23.50 36.08 -2.56
N PRO A 80 -24.38 35.46 -3.36
CA PRO A 80 -25.83 35.68 -3.25
C PRO A 80 -26.31 35.53 -1.81
N GLY A 81 -27.13 36.47 -1.34
CA GLY A 81 -27.60 36.53 0.04
C GLY A 81 -26.58 37.07 1.06
N ALA A 82 -25.38 37.47 0.65
CA ALA A 82 -24.42 38.14 1.55
C ALA A 82 -24.93 39.52 1.96
N ARG A 83 -24.70 39.90 3.23
CA ARG A 83 -25.10 41.22 3.75
C ARG A 83 -24.16 42.31 3.25
N MET A 84 -24.73 43.38 2.70
CA MET A 84 -23.99 44.57 2.26
C MET A 84 -23.61 45.47 3.45
N PRO A 85 -22.49 46.22 3.37
CA PRO A 85 -22.18 47.27 4.34
C PRO A 85 -23.31 48.29 4.46
N SER A 86 -23.53 48.85 5.65
CA SER A 86 -24.49 49.97 5.78
C SER A 86 -24.00 51.20 5.02
N SER A 87 -24.91 52.01 4.49
CA SER A 87 -24.55 53.21 3.71
C SER A 87 -23.66 54.18 4.50
N ARG A 88 -23.88 54.32 5.81
CA ARG A 88 -23.03 55.11 6.70
C ARG A 88 -21.60 54.57 6.77
N ARG A 89 -21.43 53.25 6.91
CA ARG A 89 -20.12 52.62 7.02
C ARG A 89 -19.34 52.65 5.71
N LEU A 90 -20.02 52.39 4.60
CA LEU A 90 -19.36 52.46 3.30
C LEU A 90 -18.98 53.91 2.94
N ALA A 91 -19.78 54.90 3.37
CA ALA A 91 -19.45 56.31 3.24
C ALA A 91 -18.22 56.70 4.10
N GLU A 92 -18.18 56.26 5.36
CA GLU A 92 -17.02 56.44 6.26
C GLU A 92 -15.76 55.78 5.68
N GLN A 93 -15.87 54.55 5.16
CA GLN A 93 -14.75 53.82 4.56
C GLN A 93 -14.18 54.52 3.31
N LEU A 94 -15.04 55.06 2.45
CA LEU A 94 -14.65 55.66 1.17
C LEU A 94 -14.46 57.18 1.23
N ALA A 95 -14.59 57.79 2.42
CA ALA A 95 -14.60 59.24 2.62
C ALA A 95 -15.56 59.96 1.64
N LEU A 96 -16.76 59.40 1.47
CA LEU A 96 -17.82 59.92 0.62
C LEU A 96 -18.96 60.51 1.45
N SER A 97 -19.78 61.36 0.82
CA SER A 97 -21.06 61.72 1.42
C SER A 97 -21.95 60.48 1.52
N ARG A 98 -22.71 60.36 2.62
CA ARG A 98 -23.68 59.26 2.80
C ARG A 98 -24.68 59.21 1.65
N ASN A 99 -25.08 60.36 1.11
CA ASN A 99 -26.04 60.45 0.00
C ASN A 99 -25.49 59.83 -1.30
N THR A 100 -24.19 59.96 -1.57
CA THR A 100 -23.52 59.31 -2.71
C THR A 100 -23.65 57.79 -2.63
N VAL A 101 -23.46 57.23 -1.42
CA VAL A 101 -23.56 55.78 -1.19
C VAL A 101 -25.01 55.29 -1.24
N VAL A 102 -25.93 56.04 -0.64
CA VAL A 102 -27.38 55.72 -0.70
C VAL A 102 -27.84 55.67 -2.15
N ARG A 103 -27.48 56.66 -2.97
CA ARG A 103 -27.83 56.67 -4.41
C ARG A 103 -27.23 55.50 -5.17
N ALA A 104 -25.98 55.12 -4.88
CA ALA A 104 -25.37 53.96 -5.51
C ALA A 104 -26.09 52.64 -5.13
N TYR A 105 -26.54 52.52 -3.88
CA TYR A 105 -27.38 51.39 -3.46
C TYR A 105 -28.76 51.41 -4.08
N GLU A 106 -29.42 52.57 -4.18
CA GLU A 106 -30.71 52.70 -4.86
C GLU A 106 -30.61 52.24 -6.33
N ILE A 107 -29.54 52.60 -7.04
CA ILE A 107 -29.24 52.10 -8.38
C ILE A 107 -29.15 50.57 -8.40
N LEU A 108 -28.38 49.97 -7.49
CA LEU A 108 -28.21 48.52 -7.43
C LEU A 108 -29.47 47.76 -7.00
N ILE A 109 -30.33 48.39 -6.18
CA ILE A 109 -31.64 47.84 -5.79
C ILE A 109 -32.57 47.86 -7.00
N ALA A 110 -32.65 48.99 -7.71
CA ALA A 110 -33.48 49.13 -8.90
C ALA A 110 -33.04 48.18 -10.02
N GLU A 111 -31.73 47.95 -10.15
CA GLU A 111 -31.17 46.99 -11.09
C GLU A 111 -31.23 45.54 -10.59
N GLY A 112 -31.71 45.28 -9.37
CA GLY A 112 -31.87 43.93 -8.84
C GLY A 112 -30.59 43.22 -8.37
N PHE A 113 -29.44 43.91 -8.31
CA PHE A 113 -28.18 43.33 -7.81
C PHE A 113 -28.16 43.19 -6.29
N ILE A 114 -28.87 44.06 -5.57
CA ILE A 114 -29.05 43.99 -4.13
C ILE A 114 -30.53 44.14 -3.75
N GLU A 115 -30.92 43.56 -2.63
CA GLU A 115 -32.28 43.63 -2.09
C GLU A 115 -32.27 44.25 -0.69
N ALA A 116 -33.25 45.10 -0.40
CA ALA A 116 -33.48 45.63 0.94
C ALA A 116 -34.43 44.71 1.69
N ARG A 117 -33.98 44.15 2.82
CA ARG A 117 -34.82 43.36 3.71
C ARG A 117 -35.27 44.24 4.88
N PRO A 118 -36.59 44.42 5.11
CA PRO A 118 -37.12 45.27 6.19
C PRO A 118 -36.50 44.92 7.54
N ALA A 119 -36.07 45.93 8.30
CA ALA A 119 -35.40 45.82 9.61
C ALA A 119 -34.11 44.96 9.66
N SER A 120 -33.61 44.47 8.52
CA SER A 120 -32.48 43.52 8.48
C SER A 120 -31.26 44.10 7.73
N GLY A 121 -31.47 44.93 6.71
CA GLY A 121 -30.42 45.63 5.97
C GLY A 121 -30.44 45.31 4.47
N LEU A 122 -29.33 45.63 3.80
CA LEU A 122 -29.14 45.36 2.37
C LEU A 122 -28.40 44.04 2.19
N TYR A 123 -28.82 43.25 1.20
CA TYR A 123 -28.24 41.95 0.88
C TYR A 123 -28.01 41.85 -0.61
N VAL A 124 -26.99 41.11 -1.05
CA VAL A 124 -26.86 40.71 -2.45
C VAL A 124 -28.06 39.84 -2.81
N SER A 125 -28.72 40.14 -3.92
CA SER A 125 -29.89 39.39 -4.36
C SER A 125 -29.59 37.90 -4.48
N SER A 126 -30.54 37.04 -4.13
CA SER A 126 -30.40 35.58 -4.25
C SER A 126 -30.29 35.11 -5.70
N ARG A 127 -30.86 35.89 -6.62
CA ARG A 127 -30.73 35.77 -8.08
C ARG A 127 -30.47 37.17 -8.64
N PRO A 128 -29.22 37.69 -8.60
CA PRO A 128 -28.93 38.95 -9.27
C PRO A 128 -29.19 38.78 -10.78
N PRO A 129 -29.61 39.81 -11.50
CA PRO A 129 -29.89 39.68 -12.92
C PRO A 129 -28.65 39.21 -13.68
N ASP A 130 -28.75 38.04 -14.28
CA ASP A 130 -27.71 37.39 -15.10
C ASP A 130 -27.56 38.03 -16.49
N ASN A 131 -28.13 39.22 -16.71
CA ASN A 131 -28.14 39.93 -17.99
C ASN A 131 -26.74 40.46 -18.32
N LEU A 132 -25.87 39.55 -18.76
CA LEU A 132 -24.72 39.66 -19.68
C LEU A 132 -23.86 38.38 -19.72
N LEU A 133 -24.23 37.29 -19.02
CA LEU A 133 -23.43 36.06 -18.96
C LEU A 133 -23.99 34.86 -19.77
N ASP A 134 -25.18 35.00 -20.39
CA ASP A 134 -25.75 34.00 -21.30
C ASP A 134 -25.50 34.30 -22.80
N ALA A 135 -24.64 35.28 -23.12
CA ALA A 135 -23.89 35.16 -24.36
C ALA A 135 -22.96 33.94 -24.17
N PRO A 136 -22.91 32.96 -25.10
CA PRO A 136 -21.89 31.91 -25.01
C PRO A 136 -20.60 32.67 -24.80
N ALA A 137 -19.89 32.40 -23.69
CA ALA A 137 -18.69 33.14 -23.33
C ALA A 137 -17.92 33.30 -24.63
N ARG A 138 -17.89 34.54 -25.18
CA ARG A 138 -17.00 34.80 -26.29
C ARG A 138 -15.69 34.36 -25.67
N GLN A 139 -15.10 33.32 -26.25
CA GLN A 139 -13.67 33.17 -26.18
C GLN A 139 -13.20 34.47 -26.82
N ASP A 140 -13.15 35.56 -26.03
CA ASP A 140 -12.29 36.67 -26.34
C ASP A 140 -10.99 35.96 -26.71
N PRO A 141 -10.51 36.10 -27.95
CA PRO A 141 -9.30 35.42 -28.39
C PRO A 141 -8.32 35.63 -27.25
N GLN A 142 -7.90 34.53 -26.60
CA GLN A 142 -7.00 34.61 -25.45
C GLN A 142 -5.97 35.65 -25.85
N PRO A 143 -5.89 36.81 -25.15
CA PRO A 143 -5.02 37.88 -25.58
C PRO A 143 -3.68 37.19 -25.85
N PRO A 144 -3.16 37.29 -27.08
CA PRO A 144 -2.10 36.41 -27.58
C PRO A 144 -1.09 36.36 -26.47
N VAL A 145 -0.90 35.17 -25.85
CA VAL A 145 -0.21 35.01 -24.56
C VAL A 145 0.98 35.93 -24.62
N GLN A 146 0.86 37.12 -24.02
CA GLN A 146 1.92 38.10 -24.13
C GLN A 146 3.07 37.36 -23.49
N GLN A 147 4.14 37.13 -24.24
CA GLN A 147 5.34 36.50 -23.70
C GLN A 147 5.66 37.30 -22.45
N THR A 148 5.30 36.72 -21.32
CA THR A 148 5.29 37.48 -20.08
C THR A 148 6.76 37.68 -19.77
N LEU A 149 7.17 38.93 -19.52
CA LEU A 149 8.50 39.18 -18.99
C LEU A 149 8.67 38.60 -17.56
N MET A 150 7.63 37.98 -17.00
CA MET A 150 7.76 37.26 -15.74
C MET A 150 8.69 36.06 -15.95
N PRO A 151 9.69 35.90 -15.06
CA PRO A 151 10.58 34.76 -15.14
C PRO A 151 9.79 33.47 -14.95
N ALA A 152 10.12 32.44 -15.73
CA ALA A 152 9.64 31.10 -15.46
C ALA A 152 10.14 30.67 -14.08
N PRO A 153 9.31 30.00 -13.26
CA PRO A 153 9.78 29.32 -12.07
C PRO A 153 10.94 28.39 -12.42
N ARG A 154 11.91 28.24 -11.52
CA ARG A 154 12.94 27.21 -11.69
C ARG A 154 12.28 25.84 -11.77
N ASP A 155 12.83 24.97 -12.61
CA ASP A 155 12.40 23.58 -12.68
C ASP A 155 12.74 22.89 -11.35
N THR A 156 11.72 22.63 -10.54
CA THR A 156 11.87 22.02 -9.21
C THR A 156 11.48 20.55 -9.28
N PRO A 157 12.34 19.63 -8.83
CA PRO A 157 12.02 18.20 -8.83
C PRO A 157 10.74 17.88 -8.06
N GLU A 158 10.03 16.84 -8.49
CA GLU A 158 8.82 16.40 -7.79
C GLU A 158 9.15 15.88 -6.38
N PRO A 159 8.33 16.24 -5.36
CA PRO A 159 8.44 15.68 -4.03
C PRO A 159 7.79 14.29 -3.96
N PRO A 160 8.13 13.47 -2.94
CA PRO A 160 7.45 12.19 -2.72
C PRO A 160 5.95 12.39 -2.40
N ASP A 161 5.07 11.51 -2.91
CA ASP A 161 3.64 11.51 -2.57
C ASP A 161 3.40 10.93 -1.16
N LEU A 162 3.61 11.76 -0.14
CA LEU A 162 3.38 11.38 1.26
C LEU A 162 1.89 11.33 1.65
N VAL A 163 1.01 11.97 0.88
CA VAL A 163 -0.44 12.08 1.17
C VAL A 163 -1.20 10.92 0.55
N GLY A 164 -0.70 10.39 -0.57
CA GLY A 164 -1.23 9.18 -1.16
C GLY A 164 -2.59 9.42 -1.81
N ARG A 165 -2.65 10.33 -2.79
CA ARG A 165 -3.90 10.84 -3.38
C ARG A 165 -4.79 9.74 -3.99
N GLN A 166 -4.25 8.54 -4.24
CA GLN A 166 -4.97 7.39 -4.80
C GLN A 166 -5.21 6.21 -3.82
N ARG A 167 -5.05 6.41 -2.51
CA ARG A 167 -5.06 5.30 -1.53
C ARG A 167 -6.40 4.99 -0.87
N SER A 168 -7.43 5.81 -1.09
CA SER A 168 -8.75 5.69 -0.44
C SER A 168 -9.53 4.41 -0.77
N ARG A 169 -8.97 3.49 -1.57
CA ARG A 169 -9.59 2.24 -2.01
C ARG A 169 -8.87 0.97 -1.53
N LEU A 170 -7.79 1.10 -0.75
CA LEU A 170 -7.01 -0.02 -0.25
C LEU A 170 -7.63 -0.60 1.04
N THR A 171 -7.64 -1.93 1.15
CA THR A 171 -8.09 -2.65 2.35
C THR A 171 -6.93 -2.87 3.32
N PHE A 172 -5.77 -3.25 2.79
CA PHE A 172 -4.54 -3.47 3.56
C PHE A 172 -3.44 -2.61 2.94
N ASP A 173 -2.93 -1.61 3.65
CA ASP A 173 -2.00 -0.61 3.10
C ASP A 173 -0.65 -0.66 3.82
N PHE A 174 0.34 -1.28 3.16
CA PHE A 174 1.70 -1.45 3.66
C PHE A 174 2.60 -0.25 3.34
N PHE A 175 2.09 0.98 3.42
CA PHE A 175 2.94 2.15 3.18
C PHE A 175 4.07 2.26 4.21
N PRO A 176 5.32 2.52 3.79
CA PRO A 176 6.39 2.80 4.72
C PRO A 176 6.12 4.03 5.60
N GLY A 177 6.69 4.00 6.80
CA GLY A 177 6.87 5.19 7.62
C GLY A 177 5.59 5.78 8.26
N ARG A 178 4.46 5.07 8.25
CA ARG A 178 3.22 5.48 8.93
C ARG A 178 3.11 4.86 10.32
N PRO A 179 3.04 5.67 11.39
CA PRO A 179 2.76 5.14 12.71
C PRO A 179 1.29 4.74 12.87
N SER A 180 1.03 3.84 13.81
CA SER A 180 -0.32 3.41 14.18
C SER A 180 -1.08 4.53 14.92
N ALA A 181 -2.13 5.10 14.31
CA ALA A 181 -2.96 6.12 14.95
C ALA A 181 -3.55 5.66 16.29
N GLY A 182 -3.92 4.39 16.41
CA GLY A 182 -4.45 3.81 17.65
C GLY A 182 -3.44 3.73 18.81
N LEU A 183 -2.14 3.93 18.56
CA LEU A 183 -1.12 3.98 19.61
C LEU A 183 -0.85 5.40 20.09
N PHE A 184 -1.39 6.43 19.43
CA PHE A 184 -1.13 7.81 19.82
C PHE A 184 -1.68 8.10 21.23
N PRO A 185 -0.89 8.70 22.14
CA PRO A 185 -1.28 8.89 23.54
C PRO A 185 -2.19 10.11 23.71
N LEU A 186 -3.34 10.13 23.03
CA LEU A 186 -4.21 11.32 22.87
C LEU A 186 -4.65 11.94 24.19
N LYS A 187 -5.01 11.12 25.18
CA LYS A 187 -5.45 11.59 26.50
C LYS A 187 -4.32 12.33 27.24
N ALA A 188 -3.11 11.77 27.23
CA ALA A 188 -1.93 12.39 27.82
C ALA A 188 -1.53 13.65 27.05
N TRP A 189 -1.52 13.60 25.72
CA TRP A 189 -1.23 14.75 24.87
C TRP A 189 -2.16 15.94 25.15
N ARG A 190 -3.48 15.70 25.21
CA ARG A 190 -4.47 16.75 25.55
C ARG A 190 -4.23 17.37 26.92
N ARG A 191 -3.81 16.57 27.91
CA ARG A 191 -3.49 17.08 29.25
C ARG A 191 -2.31 18.06 29.19
N TYR A 192 -1.20 17.67 28.55
CA TYR A 192 -0.02 18.53 28.44
C TYR A 192 -0.30 19.81 27.65
N LEU A 193 -1.12 19.76 26.59
CA LEU A 193 -1.56 20.95 25.87
C LEU A 193 -2.33 21.92 26.78
N ASN A 194 -3.28 21.41 27.55
CA ASN A 194 -4.07 22.25 28.47
C ASN A 194 -3.20 22.87 29.57
N GLU A 195 -2.25 22.10 30.11
CA GLU A 195 -1.27 22.59 31.08
C GLU A 195 -0.39 23.69 30.46
N ALA A 196 0.12 23.49 29.25
CA ALA A 196 0.93 24.49 28.55
C ALA A 196 0.15 25.79 28.30
N ILE A 197 -1.12 25.71 27.86
CA ILE A 197 -1.98 26.89 27.65
C ILE A 197 -2.22 27.63 28.98
N ALA A 198 -2.46 26.91 30.07
CA ALA A 198 -2.70 27.51 31.38
C ALA A 198 -1.50 28.34 31.88
N HIS A 199 -0.27 27.91 31.57
CA HIS A 199 0.95 28.62 31.99
C HIS A 199 1.42 29.68 30.97
N GLY A 200 1.32 29.41 29.67
CA GLY A 200 1.80 30.31 28.61
C GLY A 200 0.84 31.45 28.27
N GLY A 201 -0.46 31.30 28.56
CA GLY A 201 -1.49 32.32 28.38
C GLY A 201 -1.59 32.87 26.95
N ALA A 202 -2.15 34.08 26.82
CA ALA A 202 -2.29 34.76 25.53
C ALA A 202 -0.93 35.22 24.95
N VAL A 203 0.09 35.39 25.80
CA VAL A 203 1.42 35.85 25.40
C VAL A 203 2.07 34.83 24.47
N GLY A 204 2.07 33.55 24.84
CA GLY A 204 2.63 32.50 23.97
C GLY A 204 1.91 32.43 22.62
N LEU A 205 0.61 32.73 22.56
CA LEU A 205 -0.18 32.69 21.32
C LEU A 205 0.00 33.92 20.42
N THR A 206 0.55 35.03 20.94
CA THR A 206 0.60 36.31 20.24
C THR A 206 2.02 36.79 19.91
N GLN A 207 3.06 36.14 20.41
CA GLN A 207 4.46 36.52 20.21
C GLN A 207 5.25 35.46 19.42
N TYR A 208 6.24 35.92 18.66
CA TYR A 208 7.26 35.02 18.09
C TYR A 208 8.16 34.48 19.20
N SER A 209 8.57 33.22 19.05
CA SER A 209 9.52 32.56 19.95
C SER A 209 10.93 32.58 19.33
N GLU A 210 11.92 32.18 20.12
CA GLU A 210 13.29 31.93 19.64
C GLU A 210 13.27 31.03 18.38
N PRO A 211 13.87 31.46 17.25
CA PRO A 211 13.88 30.68 16.01
C PRO A 211 14.40 29.24 16.15
N ALA A 212 15.36 29.01 17.05
CA ALA A 212 15.86 27.66 17.34
C ALA A 212 14.85 26.75 18.08
N GLY A 213 13.73 27.28 18.55
CA GLY A 213 12.70 26.56 19.31
C GLY A 213 12.84 26.72 20.83
N LEU A 214 11.83 26.21 21.55
CA LEU A 214 11.73 26.37 23.00
C LEU A 214 12.88 25.69 23.73
N ILE A 215 13.51 26.42 24.66
CA ILE A 215 14.63 25.93 25.46
C ILE A 215 14.28 24.66 26.26
N GLY A 216 13.04 24.57 26.76
CA GLY A 216 12.55 23.39 27.49
C GLY A 216 12.58 22.13 26.64
N LEU A 217 12.10 22.21 25.39
CA LEU A 217 12.14 21.07 24.48
C LEU A 217 13.58 20.72 24.07
N ARG A 218 14.40 21.72 23.74
CA ARG A 218 15.81 21.51 23.36
C ARG A 218 16.59 20.80 24.47
N THR A 219 16.38 21.18 25.72
CA THR A 219 17.02 20.56 26.90
C THR A 219 16.54 19.12 27.11
N ALA A 220 15.24 18.89 26.96
CA ALA A 220 14.67 17.54 27.05
C ALA A 220 15.21 16.61 25.94
N ILE A 221 15.36 17.12 24.71
CA ILE A 221 15.95 16.40 23.58
C ILE A 221 17.42 16.08 23.86
N ALA A 222 18.22 17.05 24.32
CA ALA A 222 19.63 16.84 24.65
C ALA A 222 19.81 15.66 25.63
N SER A 223 18.97 15.61 26.67
CA SER A 223 18.99 14.54 27.66
C SER A 223 18.59 13.19 27.04
N HIS A 224 17.57 13.19 26.18
CA HIS A 224 17.09 11.98 25.51
C HIS A 224 18.14 11.38 24.56
N ILE A 225 18.72 12.17 23.65
CA ILE A 225 19.67 11.68 22.63
C ILE A 225 21.03 11.29 23.22
N SER A 226 21.42 11.88 24.35
CA SER A 226 22.61 11.45 25.08
C SER A 226 22.47 9.99 25.51
N ALA A 227 21.32 9.64 26.09
CA ALA A 227 21.04 8.28 26.56
C ALA A 227 20.77 7.28 25.41
N THR A 228 20.08 7.69 24.34
CA THR A 228 19.65 6.76 23.28
C THR A 228 20.61 6.67 22.10
N ARG A 229 21.41 7.71 21.84
CA ARG A 229 22.27 7.84 20.64
C ARG A 229 23.74 8.10 20.94
N GLY A 230 24.09 8.34 22.20
CA GLY A 230 25.44 8.70 22.63
C GLY A 230 25.85 10.12 22.25
N ILE A 231 24.90 10.98 21.86
CA ILE A 231 25.20 12.35 21.42
C ILE A 231 25.24 13.27 22.62
N VAL A 232 26.43 13.77 22.95
CA VAL A 232 26.60 14.81 23.97
C VAL A 232 26.48 16.19 23.31
N ALA A 233 25.36 16.86 23.57
CA ALA A 233 25.10 18.22 23.07
C ALA A 233 24.37 19.05 24.12
N ASP A 234 24.70 20.34 24.20
CA ASP A 234 23.91 21.31 24.95
C ASP A 234 22.73 21.81 24.11
N ALA A 235 21.73 22.40 24.77
CA ALA A 235 20.55 22.92 24.10
C ALA A 235 20.89 23.95 23.01
N GLY A 236 21.97 24.72 23.16
CA GLY A 236 22.48 25.72 22.20
C GLY A 236 22.72 25.16 20.81
N ARG A 237 23.06 23.88 20.70
CA ARG A 237 23.34 23.16 19.45
C ARG A 237 22.12 22.51 18.81
N ILE A 238 20.96 22.59 19.46
CA ILE A 238 19.73 21.95 19.01
C ILE A 238 18.81 23.01 18.39
N VAL A 239 18.35 22.74 17.17
CA VAL A 239 17.37 23.57 16.44
C VAL A 239 16.14 22.74 16.15
N ILE A 240 14.97 23.18 16.62
CA ILE A 240 13.69 22.52 16.34
C ILE A 240 13.27 22.82 14.90
N VAL A 241 12.81 21.78 14.20
CA VAL A 241 12.36 21.87 12.81
C VAL A 241 10.97 21.25 12.62
N SER A 242 10.29 21.69 11.57
CA SER A 242 8.96 21.26 11.13
C SER A 242 8.99 19.87 10.46
N GLY A 243 9.58 18.89 11.13
CA GLY A 243 10.00 17.60 10.56
C GLY A 243 11.34 17.71 9.80
N ILE A 244 11.96 16.55 9.54
CA ILE A 244 13.33 16.48 8.99
C ILE A 244 13.48 17.13 7.61
N GLN A 245 12.42 17.16 6.79
CA GLN A 245 12.46 17.79 5.47
C GLN A 245 12.84 19.28 5.57
N GLU A 246 12.42 19.98 6.63
CA GLU A 246 12.87 21.36 6.86
C GLU A 246 14.37 21.40 7.21
N GLY A 247 14.85 20.48 8.05
CA GLY A 247 16.26 20.38 8.39
C GLY A 247 17.16 20.08 7.18
N ILE A 248 16.71 19.18 6.29
CA ILE A 248 17.36 18.90 5.00
C ILE A 248 17.41 20.18 4.15
N ASN A 249 16.30 20.91 4.03
CA ASN A 249 16.28 22.16 3.27
C ASN A 249 17.19 23.24 3.86
N LEU A 250 17.28 23.35 5.19
CA LEU A 250 18.20 24.28 5.86
C LEU A 250 19.66 23.91 5.58
N ALA A 251 20.02 22.63 5.73
CA ALA A 251 21.37 22.16 5.42
C ALA A 251 21.73 22.37 3.95
N ALA A 252 20.83 22.01 3.02
CA ALA A 252 21.03 22.21 1.59
C ALA A 252 21.23 23.70 1.25
N ARG A 253 20.42 24.60 1.81
CA ARG A 253 20.56 26.05 1.59
C ARG A 253 21.87 26.64 2.11
N LEU A 254 22.45 26.05 3.16
CA LEU A 254 23.70 26.53 3.75
C LEU A 254 24.95 26.05 2.99
N PHE A 255 24.90 24.85 2.40
CA PHE A 255 26.10 24.19 1.86
C PHE A 255 26.05 23.91 0.36
N LEU A 256 24.89 24.05 -0.28
CA LEU A 256 24.69 23.71 -1.69
C LEU A 256 24.17 24.91 -2.49
N SER A 257 24.74 25.07 -3.66
CA SER A 257 24.32 26.02 -4.69
C SER A 257 24.85 25.55 -6.04
N ALA A 258 24.44 26.21 -7.13
CA ALA A 258 25.03 25.97 -8.44
C ALA A 258 26.56 26.04 -8.40
N GLY A 259 27.23 25.01 -8.92
CA GLY A 259 28.69 24.86 -8.86
C GLY A 259 29.21 24.00 -7.70
N HIS A 260 28.38 23.68 -6.70
CA HIS A 260 28.69 22.70 -5.65
C HIS A 260 28.13 21.32 -5.99
N ALA A 261 28.63 20.30 -5.29
CA ALA A 261 28.10 18.94 -5.35
C ALA A 261 27.59 18.48 -3.98
N GLY A 262 26.43 17.84 -3.97
CA GLY A 262 25.86 17.14 -2.83
C GLY A 262 25.81 15.65 -3.10
N ALA A 263 26.15 14.83 -2.11
CA ALA A 263 26.17 13.39 -2.24
C ALA A 263 25.00 12.73 -1.47
N VAL A 264 24.46 11.65 -2.03
CA VAL A 264 23.36 10.87 -1.43
C VAL A 264 23.62 9.37 -1.58
N GLU A 265 23.07 8.58 -0.67
CA GLU A 265 22.90 7.13 -0.85
C GLU A 265 22.09 6.81 -2.12
N ASP A 266 22.29 5.63 -2.70
CA ASP A 266 21.58 5.16 -3.88
C ASP A 266 21.20 3.68 -3.74
N PRO A 267 19.91 3.37 -3.49
CA PRO A 267 18.78 4.29 -3.34
C PRO A 267 18.73 5.05 -1.99
N CYS A 268 18.05 6.20 -1.94
CA CYS A 268 17.81 6.97 -0.71
C CYS A 268 16.39 7.55 -0.62
N TYR A 269 16.09 8.31 0.45
CA TYR A 269 14.85 9.09 0.53
C TYR A 269 14.77 10.16 -0.55
N GLN A 270 13.70 10.14 -1.36
CA GLN A 270 13.50 11.08 -2.48
C GLN A 270 13.45 12.54 -2.01
N GLY A 271 12.89 12.81 -0.83
CA GLY A 271 12.82 14.17 -0.29
C GLY A 271 14.20 14.79 -0.04
N ALA A 272 15.23 13.98 0.23
CA ALA A 272 16.60 14.45 0.37
C ALA A 272 17.22 14.80 -0.99
N ALA A 273 17.14 13.86 -1.95
CA ALA A 273 17.65 14.07 -3.31
C ALA A 273 16.99 15.27 -3.99
N SER A 274 15.65 15.39 -3.93
CA SER A 274 14.91 16.52 -4.49
C SER A 274 15.29 17.85 -3.84
N ALA A 275 15.55 17.88 -2.52
CA ALA A 275 15.97 19.09 -1.84
C ALA A 275 17.38 19.54 -2.25
N PHE A 276 18.31 18.60 -2.47
CA PHE A 276 19.66 18.92 -2.95
C PHE A 276 19.60 19.42 -4.39
N ALA A 277 18.90 18.72 -5.27
CA ALA A 277 18.72 19.11 -6.67
C ALA A 277 18.04 20.48 -6.83
N ALA A 278 17.06 20.81 -5.97
CA ALA A 278 16.38 22.12 -6.00
C ALA A 278 17.31 23.32 -5.74
N THR A 279 18.50 23.12 -5.19
CA THR A 279 19.51 24.19 -5.03
C THR A 279 20.28 24.51 -6.32
N GLY A 280 20.17 23.64 -7.34
CA GLY A 280 20.99 23.68 -8.55
C GLY A 280 22.36 23.02 -8.38
N ALA A 281 22.64 22.39 -7.23
CA ALA A 281 23.86 21.60 -7.02
C ALA A 281 23.84 20.30 -7.83
N ARG A 282 25.04 19.82 -8.19
CA ARG A 282 25.21 18.51 -8.83
C ARG A 282 25.00 17.40 -7.79
N LEU A 283 24.16 16.43 -8.11
CA LEU A 283 23.90 15.29 -7.23
C LEU A 283 24.85 14.14 -7.56
N GLU A 284 25.55 13.63 -6.55
CA GLU A 284 26.43 12.47 -6.64
C GLU A 284 25.77 11.28 -5.92
N SER A 285 25.53 10.19 -6.62
CA SER A 285 24.82 9.01 -6.11
C SER A 285 25.79 7.89 -5.74
N ILE A 286 25.82 7.50 -4.47
CA ILE A 286 26.76 6.52 -3.91
C ILE A 286 26.04 5.21 -3.64
N ALA A 287 26.61 4.10 -4.10
CA ALA A 287 26.00 2.79 -3.97
C ALA A 287 25.73 2.44 -2.51
N VAL A 288 24.63 1.73 -2.26
CA VAL A 288 24.46 0.99 -1.01
C VAL A 288 24.37 -0.50 -1.32
N ASP A 289 24.94 -1.31 -0.44
CA ASP A 289 24.80 -2.77 -0.44
C ASP A 289 24.05 -3.23 0.82
N GLN A 290 24.09 -4.53 1.12
CA GLN A 290 23.45 -5.11 2.31
C GLN A 290 23.97 -4.57 3.65
N ASP A 291 25.14 -3.92 3.66
CA ASP A 291 25.77 -3.28 4.80
C ASP A 291 25.68 -1.74 4.73
N GLY A 292 24.88 -1.20 3.81
CA GLY A 292 24.66 0.23 3.63
C GLY A 292 25.63 0.88 2.64
N LEU A 293 25.90 2.17 2.80
CA LEU A 293 26.75 2.95 1.88
C LEU A 293 28.13 2.31 1.69
N ILE A 294 28.55 2.13 0.42
CA ILE A 294 29.86 1.60 0.06
C ILE A 294 30.90 2.71 0.18
N ALA A 295 31.71 2.67 1.24
CA ALA A 295 32.65 3.75 1.55
C ALA A 295 33.77 3.91 0.50
N ASP A 296 34.12 2.84 -0.23
CA ASP A 296 35.17 2.90 -1.26
C ASP A 296 34.79 3.78 -2.46
N ASP A 297 33.49 3.85 -2.79
CA ASP A 297 32.97 4.71 -3.85
C ASP A 297 33.22 6.20 -3.54
N LEU A 298 33.35 6.58 -2.26
CA LEU A 298 33.59 7.96 -1.84
C LEU A 298 34.98 8.48 -2.23
N ALA A 299 35.96 7.60 -2.48
CA ALA A 299 37.35 8.01 -2.71
C ALA A 299 37.51 8.98 -3.90
N ARG A 300 36.60 8.92 -4.87
CA ARG A 300 36.60 9.76 -6.08
C ARG A 300 35.62 10.94 -6.02
N ILE A 301 34.79 11.00 -4.98
CA ILE A 301 33.73 12.00 -4.85
C ILE A 301 34.24 13.23 -4.11
N ARG A 302 33.84 14.41 -4.61
CA ARG A 302 34.03 15.71 -3.95
C ARG A 302 32.65 16.33 -3.77
N ALA A 303 32.20 16.45 -2.54
CA ALA A 303 30.89 17.01 -2.19
C ALA A 303 30.99 17.85 -0.92
N SER A 304 30.14 18.87 -0.79
CA SER A 304 30.08 19.74 0.39
C SER A 304 29.15 19.19 1.48
N LEU A 305 28.21 18.32 1.10
CA LEU A 305 27.20 17.73 1.99
C LEU A 305 26.88 16.30 1.55
N LEU A 306 26.89 15.33 2.47
CA LEU A 306 26.51 13.93 2.24
C LEU A 306 25.29 13.58 3.09
N TYR A 307 24.20 13.13 2.46
CA TYR A 307 23.03 12.57 3.15
C TYR A 307 23.16 11.06 3.31
N LEU A 308 22.92 10.55 4.52
CA LEU A 308 23.02 9.12 4.84
C LEU A 308 22.08 8.71 5.99
N THR A 309 21.68 7.44 5.99
CA THR A 309 20.76 6.83 6.96
C THR A 309 21.42 5.65 7.70
N PRO A 310 22.44 5.89 8.54
CA PRO A 310 23.38 4.84 8.97
C PRO A 310 22.79 3.84 9.98
N SER A 311 21.78 4.23 10.76
CA SER A 311 21.16 3.36 11.76
C SER A 311 20.28 2.29 11.14
N HIS A 312 19.59 2.65 10.06
CA HIS A 312 18.64 1.82 9.34
C HIS A 312 18.42 2.47 7.98
N GLN A 313 19.03 1.91 6.95
CA GLN A 313 19.14 2.55 5.65
C GLN A 313 17.77 2.65 4.99
N TYR A 314 17.36 3.85 4.54
CA TYR A 314 16.12 3.97 3.78
C TYR A 314 16.41 3.85 2.28
N PRO A 315 15.85 2.85 1.56
CA PRO A 315 14.77 1.94 1.97
C PRO A 315 15.19 0.51 2.33
N THR A 316 16.45 0.11 2.15
CA THR A 316 16.88 -1.31 2.22
C THR A 316 16.88 -1.91 3.63
N GLY A 317 16.97 -1.05 4.64
CA GLY A 317 17.06 -1.39 6.06
C GLY A 317 18.43 -1.90 6.50
N ALA A 318 19.48 -1.72 5.70
CA ALA A 318 20.85 -2.04 6.11
C ALA A 318 21.27 -1.22 7.34
N THR A 319 22.02 -1.82 8.27
CA THR A 319 22.65 -1.07 9.37
C THR A 319 24.12 -0.85 9.02
N LEU A 320 24.55 0.41 8.91
CA LEU A 320 25.92 0.73 8.52
C LEU A 320 26.93 0.30 9.62
N PRO A 321 27.88 -0.62 9.33
CA PRO A 321 28.86 -1.11 10.29
C PRO A 321 29.82 -0.03 10.79
N LEU A 322 30.41 -0.26 11.97
CA LEU A 322 31.32 0.70 12.62
C LEU A 322 32.54 1.04 11.76
N GLU A 323 33.12 0.05 11.07
CA GLU A 323 34.24 0.24 10.15
C GLU A 323 33.90 1.25 9.03
N ARG A 324 32.76 1.07 8.37
CA ARG A 324 32.29 1.98 7.32
C ARG A 324 31.97 3.37 7.87
N ARG A 325 31.40 3.47 9.08
CA ARG A 325 31.20 4.77 9.76
C ARG A 325 32.52 5.52 9.92
N HIS A 326 33.58 4.86 10.39
CA HIS A 326 34.91 5.47 10.52
C HIS A 326 35.50 5.88 9.16
N ALA A 327 35.36 5.04 8.13
CA ALA A 327 35.84 5.36 6.78
C ALA A 327 35.15 6.61 6.20
N ILE A 328 33.82 6.72 6.37
CA ILE A 328 33.04 7.88 5.93
C ILE A 328 33.45 9.14 6.69
N ILE A 329 33.63 9.07 8.02
CA ILE A 329 34.08 10.20 8.83
C ILE A 329 35.47 10.68 8.39
N ALA A 330 36.41 9.74 8.19
CA ALA A 330 37.76 10.07 7.73
C ALA A 330 37.73 10.71 6.34
N TRP A 331 36.90 10.20 5.43
CA TRP A 331 36.67 10.82 4.13
C TRP A 331 36.11 12.23 4.25
N ALA A 332 35.05 12.43 5.06
CA ALA A 332 34.36 13.71 5.21
C ALA A 332 35.31 14.81 5.70
N ARG A 333 36.12 14.53 6.72
CA ARG A 333 37.15 15.45 7.23
C ARG A 333 38.21 15.78 6.19
N ARG A 334 38.67 14.79 5.42
CA ARG A 334 39.70 14.96 4.38
C ARG A 334 39.24 15.84 3.23
N VAL A 335 37.98 15.75 2.81
CA VAL A 335 37.47 16.52 1.66
C VAL A 335 36.72 17.80 2.06
N GLY A 336 36.50 18.02 3.36
CA GLY A 336 35.73 19.17 3.86
C GLY A 336 34.22 19.02 3.64
N CYS A 337 33.69 17.81 3.75
CA CYS A 337 32.26 17.51 3.60
C CYS A 337 31.55 17.46 4.96
N TYR A 338 30.35 18.06 5.05
CA TYR A 338 29.47 17.83 6.19
C TYR A 338 28.62 16.57 5.99
N LEU A 339 28.45 15.80 7.06
CA LEU A 339 27.57 14.63 7.09
C LEU A 339 26.19 15.05 7.58
N LEU A 340 25.14 14.73 6.83
CA LEU A 340 23.75 14.93 7.19
C LEU A 340 23.14 13.58 7.57
N GLU A 341 23.31 13.20 8.83
CA GLU A 341 22.84 11.92 9.39
C GLU A 341 21.33 12.00 9.65
N ASP A 342 20.53 11.28 8.87
CA ASP A 342 19.09 11.17 9.06
C ASP A 342 18.73 9.92 9.87
N ASP A 343 18.25 10.15 11.08
CA ASP A 343 17.95 9.10 12.05
C ASP A 343 16.45 9.02 12.34
N TYR A 344 15.71 8.58 11.32
CA TYR A 344 14.25 8.72 11.27
C TYR A 344 13.48 7.68 12.11
N ASP A 345 14.05 6.49 12.38
CA ASP A 345 13.35 5.39 13.06
C ASP A 345 14.16 4.62 14.12
N SER A 346 15.29 5.17 14.56
CA SER A 346 16.23 4.48 15.45
C SER A 346 15.70 4.12 16.84
N ASP A 347 14.60 4.76 17.26
CA ASP A 347 13.85 4.38 18.48
C ASP A 347 13.35 2.93 18.43
N PHE A 348 13.26 2.33 17.23
CA PHE A 348 12.65 1.04 16.98
C PHE A 348 13.66 -0.02 16.58
N ARG A 349 14.55 -0.39 17.50
CA ARG A 349 15.41 -1.57 17.32
C ARG A 349 14.83 -2.79 18.02
N TYR A 350 14.77 -3.92 17.32
CA TYR A 350 14.23 -5.17 17.84
C TYR A 350 15.33 -6.18 18.19
N GLU A 351 16.43 -6.17 17.45
CA GLU A 351 17.53 -7.12 17.58
C GLU A 351 18.86 -6.42 17.78
N GLY A 352 19.65 -6.94 18.74
CA GLY A 352 20.93 -6.37 19.11
C GLY A 352 20.85 -4.96 19.72
N SER A 353 22.01 -4.48 20.17
CA SER A 353 22.16 -3.11 20.65
C SER A 353 22.28 -2.12 19.47
N PRO A 354 21.73 -0.90 19.58
CA PRO A 354 21.95 0.13 18.57
C PRO A 354 23.43 0.53 18.53
N LEU A 355 23.95 0.78 17.33
CA LEU A 355 25.27 1.41 17.18
C LEU A 355 25.18 2.91 17.52
N PRO A 356 26.23 3.50 18.11
CA PRO A 356 26.29 4.95 18.32
C PRO A 356 26.09 5.72 17.02
N ALA A 357 25.38 6.85 17.08
CA ALA A 357 25.21 7.75 15.95
C ALA A 357 26.57 8.22 15.41
N ILE A 358 26.69 8.51 14.11
CA ILE A 358 27.91 9.09 13.54
C ILE A 358 28.20 10.44 14.23
N ALA A 359 27.17 11.22 14.54
CA ALA A 359 27.27 12.48 15.27
C ALA A 359 27.87 12.35 16.67
N ALA A 360 27.79 11.17 17.31
CA ALA A 360 28.47 10.93 18.59
C ALA A 360 29.99 10.77 18.41
N MET A 361 30.44 10.29 17.25
CA MET A 361 31.86 10.04 16.93
C MET A 361 32.52 11.22 16.18
N ALA A 362 31.72 12.02 15.48
CA ALA A 362 32.18 13.12 14.63
C ALA A 362 31.26 14.35 14.75
N HIS A 363 31.13 14.86 15.98
CA HIS A 363 30.27 16.01 16.31
C HIS A 363 30.72 17.34 15.66
N ASP A 364 31.94 17.38 15.12
CA ASP A 364 32.58 18.51 14.45
C ASP A 364 32.10 18.68 13.00
N CYS A 365 31.80 17.58 12.30
CA CYS A 365 31.41 17.61 10.88
C CYS A 365 30.06 16.96 10.60
N THR A 366 29.30 16.54 11.62
CA THR A 366 28.00 15.87 11.44
C THR A 366 26.86 16.74 11.93
N ILE A 367 25.86 16.93 11.06
CA ILE A 367 24.54 17.49 11.35
C ILE A 367 23.59 16.31 11.51
N TYR A 368 23.15 16.08 12.74
CA TYR A 368 22.22 14.99 13.07
C TYR A 368 20.78 15.47 12.93
N LEU A 369 19.94 14.70 12.23
CA LEU A 369 18.50 14.93 12.11
C LEU A 369 17.75 13.86 12.90
N GLY A 370 16.96 14.29 13.87
CA GLY A 370 16.02 13.43 14.59
C GLY A 370 14.57 13.82 14.34
N THR A 371 13.65 12.87 14.52
CA THR A 371 12.22 13.10 14.31
C THR A 371 11.32 12.45 15.35
N PHE A 372 10.17 13.07 15.60
CA PHE A 372 9.08 12.46 16.37
C PHE A 372 7.97 11.91 15.48
N SER A 373 8.15 11.97 14.15
CA SER A 373 7.12 11.59 13.17
C SER A 373 6.78 10.10 13.23
N LYS A 374 7.77 9.25 13.56
CA LYS A 374 7.61 7.79 13.62
C LYS A 374 7.23 7.29 15.02
N SER A 375 7.63 8.02 16.07
CA SER A 375 7.31 7.74 17.47
C SER A 375 5.94 8.22 17.91
N LEU A 376 5.52 9.39 17.45
CA LEU A 376 4.24 10.01 17.81
C LEU A 376 3.33 10.12 16.59
N GLY A 377 3.73 10.93 15.61
CA GLY A 377 2.90 11.15 14.43
C GLY A 377 3.38 12.31 13.58
N ALA A 378 3.39 12.11 12.26
CA ALA A 378 3.78 13.13 11.29
C ALA A 378 2.86 14.37 11.29
N GLY A 379 1.67 14.31 11.90
CA GLY A 379 0.74 15.44 12.02
C GLY A 379 1.23 16.56 12.96
N LEU A 380 2.11 16.24 13.91
CA LEU A 380 2.68 17.23 14.85
C LEU A 380 3.76 18.11 14.21
N ARG A 381 4.37 17.65 13.11
CA ARG A 381 5.49 18.33 12.44
C ARG A 381 6.61 18.73 13.40
N LEU A 382 7.04 17.82 14.27
CA LEU A 382 8.18 18.04 15.17
C LEU A 382 9.37 17.15 14.81
N GLY A 383 10.51 17.78 14.59
CA GLY A 383 11.83 17.17 14.47
C GLY A 383 12.89 18.14 15.00
N TYR A 384 14.16 17.75 14.94
CA TYR A 384 15.25 18.57 15.43
C TYR A 384 16.55 18.30 14.66
N MET A 385 17.42 19.30 14.65
CA MET A 385 18.80 19.21 14.19
C MET A 385 19.73 19.34 15.38
N VAL A 386 20.77 18.51 15.47
CA VAL A 386 21.93 18.77 16.33
C VAL A 386 23.08 19.15 15.42
N VAL A 387 23.60 20.35 15.60
CA VAL A 387 24.58 20.92 14.68
C VAL A 387 25.96 21.05 15.34
N PRO A 388 27.05 21.06 14.54
CA PRO A 388 28.36 21.45 15.02
C PRO A 388 28.33 22.84 15.67
N PRO A 389 29.09 23.08 16.76
CA PRO A 389 29.01 24.34 17.52
C PRO A 389 29.21 25.59 16.66
N HIS A 390 30.13 25.56 15.70
CA HIS A 390 30.42 26.68 14.81
C HIS A 390 29.31 26.95 13.77
N LEU A 391 28.37 26.03 13.58
CA LEU A 391 27.23 26.17 12.67
C LEU A 391 25.94 26.64 13.35
N ALA A 392 25.88 26.59 14.69
CA ALA A 392 24.66 26.88 15.46
C ALA A 392 24.05 28.24 15.11
N GLU A 393 24.86 29.30 15.04
CA GLU A 393 24.37 30.64 14.73
C GLU A 393 23.90 30.79 13.27
N ALA A 394 24.62 30.16 12.32
CA ALA A 394 24.26 30.20 10.91
C ALA A 394 22.92 29.50 10.66
N VAL A 395 22.72 28.33 11.27
CA VAL A 395 21.46 27.57 11.17
C VAL A 395 20.31 28.33 11.83
N ARG A 396 20.53 28.95 12.99
CA ARG A 396 19.52 29.78 13.67
C ARG A 396 19.08 30.98 12.82
N LYS A 397 20.02 31.69 12.20
CA LYS A 397 19.73 32.79 11.25
C LYS A 397 18.96 32.28 10.02
N ALA A 398 19.40 31.17 9.43
CA ALA A 398 18.71 30.56 8.29
C ALA A 398 17.27 30.13 8.64
N LYS A 399 17.06 29.59 9.84
CA LYS A 399 15.74 29.24 10.37
C LYS A 399 14.85 30.47 10.57
N ALA A 400 15.40 31.57 11.10
CA ALA A 400 14.68 32.84 11.24
C ALA A 400 14.21 33.37 9.87
N LEU A 401 15.10 33.37 8.88
CA LEU A 401 14.80 33.76 7.50
C LEU A 401 13.78 32.84 6.83
N LEU A 402 13.75 31.55 7.20
CA LEU A 402 12.81 30.58 6.64
C LEU A 402 11.39 30.78 7.18
N ASN A 403 11.21 30.87 8.51
CA ASN A 403 9.88 30.97 9.11
C ASN A 403 9.81 31.49 10.56
N ASN A 404 10.88 32.05 11.12
CA ASN A 404 10.91 32.55 12.51
C ASN A 404 10.54 31.51 13.59
N GLY A 405 10.76 30.22 13.34
CA GLY A 405 10.59 29.15 14.34
C GLY A 405 9.39 28.25 14.10
N ASN A 406 8.97 27.56 15.16
CA ASN A 406 7.85 26.59 15.17
C ASN A 406 6.80 27.01 16.19
N ALA A 407 5.56 26.52 16.02
CA ALA A 407 4.50 26.71 17.00
C ALA A 407 4.93 26.20 18.39
N TRP A 408 4.81 27.05 19.41
CA TRP A 408 5.37 26.79 20.74
C TRP A 408 4.58 25.70 21.50
N LEU A 409 3.27 25.59 21.25
CA LEU A 409 2.38 24.80 22.09
C LEU A 409 2.69 23.29 22.01
N ASP A 410 2.86 22.76 20.80
CA ASP A 410 3.24 21.35 20.61
C ASP A 410 4.65 21.07 21.16
N GLN A 411 5.55 22.06 21.09
CA GLN A 411 6.89 21.94 21.66
C GLN A 411 6.86 21.85 23.19
N ALA A 412 6.03 22.69 23.84
CA ALA A 412 5.87 22.69 25.29
C ALA A 412 5.25 21.38 25.77
N ALA A 413 4.21 20.88 25.09
CA ALA A 413 3.60 19.60 25.42
C ALA A 413 4.57 18.42 25.26
N LEU A 414 5.38 18.42 24.20
CA LEU A 414 6.40 17.39 24.01
C LEU A 414 7.52 17.46 25.05
N ALA A 415 7.97 18.67 25.40
CA ALA A 415 8.99 18.86 26.44
C ALA A 415 8.54 18.24 27.77
N GLU A 416 7.31 18.51 28.18
CA GLU A 416 6.75 17.96 29.43
C GLU A 416 6.53 16.44 29.34
N MET A 417 6.10 15.94 28.18
CA MET A 417 5.97 14.50 27.96
C MET A 417 7.32 13.76 28.07
N ILE A 418 8.42 14.37 27.61
CA ILE A 418 9.77 13.82 27.75
C ILE A 418 10.22 13.89 29.21
N ASN A 419 10.12 15.06 29.84
CA ASN A 419 10.59 15.29 31.21
C ASN A 419 9.86 14.43 32.26
N SER A 420 8.55 14.22 32.07
CA SER A 420 7.74 13.36 32.96
C SER A 420 7.98 11.85 32.74
N GLY A 421 8.82 11.45 31.79
CA GLY A 421 9.05 10.04 31.42
C GLY A 421 7.91 9.38 30.63
N SER A 422 6.81 10.10 30.40
CA SER A 422 5.65 9.63 29.63
C SER A 422 6.02 9.25 28.19
N TYR A 423 6.96 9.97 27.58
CA TYR A 423 7.49 9.65 26.26
C TYR A 423 8.25 8.32 26.23
N ALA A 424 9.12 8.06 27.21
CA ALA A 424 9.85 6.80 27.29
C ALA A 424 8.89 5.61 27.49
N ALA A 425 7.88 5.75 28.36
CA ALA A 425 6.84 4.74 28.54
C ALA A 425 6.02 4.51 27.26
N HIS A 426 5.73 5.58 26.51
CA HIS A 426 5.09 5.49 25.21
C HIS A 426 5.94 4.74 24.18
N LEU A 427 7.21 5.11 24.03
CA LEU A 427 8.16 4.43 23.14
C LEU A 427 8.28 2.92 23.46
N ALA A 428 8.33 2.55 24.74
CA ALA A 428 8.36 1.15 25.15
C ALA A 428 7.12 0.38 24.64
N ARG A 429 5.91 0.92 24.82
CA ARG A 429 4.67 0.30 24.32
C ARG A 429 4.64 0.20 22.80
N VAL A 430 5.01 1.28 22.10
CA VAL A 430 5.01 1.31 20.63
C VAL A 430 6.01 0.29 20.07
N ARG A 431 7.21 0.22 20.65
CA ARG A 431 8.24 -0.74 20.24
C ARG A 431 7.80 -2.19 20.41
N THR A 432 7.10 -2.54 21.49
CA THR A 432 6.51 -3.87 21.66
C THR A 432 5.48 -4.16 20.56
N SER A 433 4.53 -3.25 20.32
CA SER A 433 3.50 -3.45 19.29
C SER A 433 4.09 -3.52 17.88
N TYR A 434 5.12 -2.73 17.56
CA TYR A 434 5.76 -2.78 16.26
C TYR A 434 6.62 -4.04 16.08
N ARG A 435 7.25 -4.56 17.14
CA ARG A 435 7.93 -5.87 17.10
C ARG A 435 6.94 -6.98 16.72
N GLU A 436 5.78 -7.03 17.39
CA GLU A 436 4.74 -8.03 17.09
C GLU A 436 4.26 -7.94 15.62
N ARG A 437 4.09 -6.71 15.10
CA ARG A 437 3.68 -6.49 13.70
C ARG A 437 4.78 -6.87 12.71
N ARG A 438 6.04 -6.58 13.04
CA ARG A 438 7.22 -7.02 12.27
C ARG A 438 7.27 -8.54 12.21
N ASP A 439 7.17 -9.21 13.35
CA ASP A 439 7.20 -10.67 13.45
C ASP A 439 6.04 -11.30 12.66
N ALA A 440 4.84 -10.71 12.75
CA ALA A 440 3.68 -11.11 11.94
C ALA A 440 3.91 -10.93 10.43
N LEU A 441 4.56 -9.84 10.00
CA LEU A 441 4.91 -9.62 8.60
C LEU A 441 5.90 -10.69 8.10
N VAL A 442 6.98 -10.92 8.84
CA VAL A 442 7.98 -11.93 8.49
C VAL A 442 7.33 -13.31 8.38
N ALA A 443 6.50 -13.68 9.37
CA ALA A 443 5.78 -14.95 9.37
C ALA A 443 4.80 -15.06 8.20
N ALA A 444 4.03 -14.00 7.90
CA ALA A 444 3.06 -13.99 6.82
C ALA A 444 3.74 -14.09 5.44
N VAL A 445 4.81 -13.32 5.21
CA VAL A 445 5.58 -13.40 3.96
C VAL A 445 6.13 -14.81 3.77
N ARG A 446 6.78 -15.38 4.79
CA ARG A 446 7.30 -16.76 4.73
C ARG A 446 6.22 -17.81 4.50
N ARG A 447 5.07 -17.67 5.16
CA ARG A 447 3.93 -18.58 5.02
C ARG A 447 3.37 -18.62 3.59
N HIS A 448 3.26 -17.45 2.96
CA HIS A 448 2.57 -17.33 1.66
C HIS A 448 3.51 -17.38 0.46
N PHE A 449 4.80 -17.07 0.64
CA PHE A 449 5.78 -16.95 -0.45
C PHE A 449 7.02 -17.85 -0.27
N GLY A 450 7.13 -18.58 0.83
CA GLY A 450 8.31 -19.39 1.16
C GLY A 450 9.47 -18.55 1.70
N ASP A 451 10.63 -19.18 1.83
CA ASP A 451 11.85 -18.48 2.21
C ASP A 451 12.25 -17.49 1.12
N THR A 452 12.29 -16.22 1.50
CA THR A 452 12.50 -15.10 0.59
C THR A 452 13.39 -14.06 1.25
N ASP A 453 14.07 -13.30 0.41
CA ASP A 453 15.01 -12.27 0.82
C ASP A 453 14.25 -11.06 1.38
N LEU A 454 14.12 -11.00 2.71
CA LEU A 454 13.48 -9.90 3.43
C LEU A 454 14.54 -9.19 4.28
N LEU A 455 14.96 -8.00 3.83
CA LEU A 455 15.99 -7.19 4.46
C LEU A 455 15.37 -6.17 5.43
N GLY A 456 16.20 -5.62 6.32
CA GLY A 456 15.78 -4.55 7.23
C GLY A 456 14.90 -4.98 8.40
N THR A 457 14.78 -6.28 8.68
CA THR A 457 13.82 -6.75 9.70
C THR A 457 14.27 -6.50 11.13
N SER A 458 15.53 -6.14 11.39
CA SER A 458 16.07 -5.96 12.74
C SER A 458 15.61 -4.67 13.43
N ALA A 459 15.09 -3.70 12.68
CA ALA A 459 14.72 -2.38 13.18
C ALA A 459 13.63 -1.70 12.31
N GLY A 460 13.20 -0.51 12.75
CA GLY A 460 12.42 0.43 11.96
C GLY A 460 10.90 0.20 11.94
N LEU A 461 10.27 0.61 10.84
CA LEU A 461 8.80 0.50 10.64
C LEU A 461 8.43 -0.16 9.31
N HIS A 462 9.43 -0.61 8.56
CA HIS A 462 9.27 -1.26 7.26
C HIS A 462 10.28 -2.39 7.10
N ALA A 463 9.97 -3.32 6.21
CA ALA A 463 10.91 -4.31 5.71
C ALA A 463 11.07 -4.14 4.20
N PHE A 464 12.21 -4.57 3.66
CA PHE A 464 12.51 -4.50 2.24
C PHE A 464 12.49 -5.90 1.64
N TRP A 465 11.47 -6.19 0.83
CA TRP A 465 11.27 -7.49 0.22
C TRP A 465 11.86 -7.53 -1.18
N VAL A 466 12.85 -8.39 -1.38
CA VAL A 466 13.44 -8.66 -2.69
C VAL A 466 12.67 -9.82 -3.33
N LEU A 467 11.88 -9.50 -4.36
CA LEU A 467 11.01 -10.44 -5.05
C LEU A 467 11.83 -11.56 -5.73
N PRO A 468 11.54 -12.85 -5.45
CA PRO A 468 12.27 -13.97 -6.01
C PRO A 468 12.08 -14.08 -7.53
N PRO A 469 13.03 -14.66 -8.29
CA PRO A 469 12.89 -14.89 -9.72
C PRO A 469 11.60 -15.65 -10.07
N GLY A 470 10.97 -15.31 -11.19
CA GLY A 470 9.71 -15.91 -11.65
C GLY A 470 8.43 -15.21 -11.17
N ILE A 471 8.53 -14.28 -10.21
CA ILE A 471 7.46 -13.31 -9.92
C ILE A 471 7.64 -12.07 -10.83
N PRO A 472 6.56 -11.40 -11.29
CA PRO A 472 6.67 -10.12 -11.99
C PRO A 472 7.54 -9.10 -11.27
N ASP A 473 7.99 -8.05 -11.97
CA ASP A 473 8.77 -6.99 -11.35
C ASP A 473 7.97 -6.21 -10.29
N ALA A 474 8.67 -5.40 -9.48
CA ALA A 474 8.09 -4.67 -8.36
C ALA A 474 6.91 -3.78 -8.78
N ALA A 475 7.02 -3.11 -9.95
CA ALA A 475 5.96 -2.24 -10.46
C ALA A 475 4.71 -3.04 -10.88
N ALA A 476 4.89 -4.19 -11.53
CA ALA A 476 3.80 -5.08 -11.89
C ALA A 476 3.15 -5.72 -10.65
N VAL A 477 3.94 -6.14 -9.66
CA VAL A 477 3.42 -6.67 -8.39
C VAL A 477 2.62 -5.60 -7.64
N GLU A 478 3.11 -4.36 -7.58
CA GLU A 478 2.39 -3.24 -6.99
C GLU A 478 1.03 -3.01 -7.67
N GLU A 479 0.98 -3.05 -9.00
CA GLU A 479 -0.26 -2.89 -9.76
C GLU A 479 -1.24 -4.06 -9.54
N ILE A 480 -0.75 -5.30 -9.49
CA ILE A 480 -1.55 -6.49 -9.18
C ILE A 480 -2.11 -6.40 -7.76
N ALA A 481 -1.27 -6.03 -6.79
CA ALA A 481 -1.65 -5.84 -5.40
C ALA A 481 -2.74 -4.78 -5.28
N ARG A 482 -2.58 -3.64 -5.98
CA ARG A 482 -3.54 -2.53 -5.97
C ARG A 482 -4.91 -2.96 -6.50
N LYS A 483 -4.97 -3.76 -7.57
CA LYS A 483 -6.23 -4.34 -8.08
C LYS A 483 -6.89 -5.26 -7.05
N ALA A 484 -6.07 -5.99 -6.28
CA ALA A 484 -6.50 -6.78 -5.14
C ALA A 484 -6.73 -5.95 -3.86
N ARG A 485 -6.72 -4.61 -3.93
CA ARG A 485 -6.87 -3.68 -2.78
C ARG A 485 -5.83 -3.90 -1.66
N VAL A 486 -4.63 -4.34 -2.03
CA VAL A 486 -3.46 -4.41 -1.16
C VAL A 486 -2.47 -3.34 -1.64
N GLY A 487 -2.06 -2.42 -0.76
CA GLY A 487 -1.04 -1.42 -1.07
C GLY A 487 0.33 -1.95 -0.68
N VAL A 488 1.19 -2.20 -1.66
CA VAL A 488 2.64 -2.40 -1.48
C VAL A 488 3.36 -1.37 -2.33
N CYS A 489 4.60 -1.03 -2.00
CA CYS A 489 5.31 0.05 -2.70
C CYS A 489 6.56 -0.47 -3.38
N SER A 490 6.72 -0.21 -4.68
CA SER A 490 8.03 -0.17 -5.32
C SER A 490 8.90 0.94 -4.72
N LEU A 491 10.19 0.99 -5.07
CA LEU A 491 11.07 2.08 -4.64
C LEU A 491 10.49 3.46 -4.99
N ALA A 492 10.02 3.63 -6.23
CA ALA A 492 9.48 4.89 -6.70
C ALA A 492 8.23 5.33 -5.91
N SER A 493 7.23 4.46 -5.75
CA SER A 493 6.01 4.80 -5.01
C SER A 493 6.20 4.85 -3.49
N GLY A 494 7.25 4.20 -2.98
CA GLY A 494 7.75 4.34 -1.62
C GLY A 494 8.43 5.69 -1.37
N GLY A 495 8.62 6.53 -2.39
CA GLY A 495 9.34 7.80 -2.25
C GLY A 495 10.84 7.61 -2.02
N ALA A 496 11.42 6.59 -2.66
CA ALA A 496 12.86 6.44 -2.77
C ALA A 496 13.36 7.00 -4.11
N TYR A 497 14.48 7.70 -4.05
CA TYR A 497 15.27 8.08 -5.21
C TYR A 497 16.25 6.95 -5.52
N ASP A 498 16.34 6.57 -6.79
CA ASP A 498 17.23 5.52 -7.29
C ASP A 498 17.78 5.99 -8.64
N ALA A 499 19.06 6.35 -8.67
CA ALA A 499 19.70 6.90 -9.87
C ALA A 499 20.14 5.81 -10.83
N ARG A 500 20.58 4.66 -10.29
CA ARG A 500 21.15 3.54 -11.08
C ARG A 500 20.08 2.67 -11.73
N LEU A 501 18.84 2.71 -11.26
CA LEU A 501 17.74 1.85 -11.71
C LEU A 501 18.17 0.36 -11.71
N GLY A 502 18.86 -0.04 -10.64
CA GLY A 502 19.54 -1.33 -10.51
C GLY A 502 18.61 -2.52 -10.23
N HIS A 503 19.20 -3.57 -9.66
CA HIS A 503 18.47 -4.79 -9.30
C HIS A 503 17.29 -4.51 -8.34
N TRP A 504 17.51 -3.66 -7.33
CA TRP A 504 16.51 -3.34 -6.32
C TRP A 504 15.34 -2.50 -6.84
N SER A 505 15.50 -1.68 -7.87
CA SER A 505 14.35 -0.96 -8.47
C SER A 505 13.40 -1.92 -9.17
N ARG A 506 13.93 -2.98 -9.78
CA ARG A 506 13.12 -4.00 -10.46
C ARG A 506 12.53 -5.04 -9.53
N ARG A 507 13.19 -5.36 -8.42
CA ARG A 507 12.81 -6.49 -7.54
C ARG A 507 12.41 -6.07 -6.13
N GLY A 508 12.63 -4.83 -5.73
CA GLY A 508 12.44 -4.37 -4.35
C GLY A 508 11.05 -3.81 -4.09
N LEU A 509 10.40 -4.33 -3.05
CA LEU A 509 9.19 -3.77 -2.47
C LEU A 509 9.45 -3.31 -1.04
N VAL A 510 9.00 -2.10 -0.71
CA VAL A 510 9.01 -1.56 0.64
C VAL A 510 7.67 -1.89 1.30
N LEU A 511 7.73 -2.62 2.42
CA LEU A 511 6.56 -3.08 3.16
C LEU A 511 6.53 -2.44 4.55
N GLY A 512 5.78 -1.35 4.70
CA GLY A 512 5.51 -0.75 6.00
C GLY A 512 4.50 -1.58 6.81
N TYR A 513 4.85 -1.93 8.04
CA TYR A 513 3.99 -2.75 8.91
C TYR A 513 3.39 -1.98 10.08
N ALA A 514 3.97 -0.82 10.44
CA ALA A 514 3.63 -0.12 11.67
C ALA A 514 2.18 0.37 11.76
N ALA A 515 1.52 0.68 10.65
CA ALA A 515 0.13 1.15 10.66
C ALA A 515 -0.92 0.02 10.72
N LEU A 516 -0.53 -1.23 10.48
CA LEU A 516 -1.42 -2.38 10.37
C LEU A 516 -1.41 -3.23 11.65
N GLN A 517 -2.49 -3.95 11.92
CA GLN A 517 -2.54 -4.98 12.95
C GLN A 517 -1.99 -6.31 12.43
N ALA A 518 -1.49 -7.19 13.30
CA ALA A 518 -0.93 -8.50 12.91
C ALA A 518 -1.89 -9.33 12.04
N ARG A 519 -3.19 -9.35 12.37
CA ARG A 519 -4.21 -10.03 11.55
C ARG A 519 -4.39 -9.41 10.16
N GLN A 520 -4.34 -8.09 10.06
CA GLN A 520 -4.44 -7.38 8.78
C GLN A 520 -3.23 -7.64 7.89
N ILE A 521 -2.05 -7.78 8.51
CA ILE A 521 -0.81 -8.14 7.81
C ILE A 521 -0.94 -9.53 7.18
N GLU A 522 -1.36 -10.53 7.95
CA GLU A 522 -1.59 -11.89 7.47
C GLU A 522 -2.61 -11.92 6.32
N GLN A 523 -3.76 -11.26 6.49
CA GLN A 523 -4.80 -11.19 5.46
C GLN A 523 -4.33 -10.47 4.19
N GLY A 524 -3.55 -9.38 4.35
CA GLY A 524 -2.98 -8.63 3.25
C GLY A 524 -1.99 -9.47 2.44
N MET A 525 -1.09 -10.20 3.09
CA MET A 525 -0.13 -11.09 2.44
C MET A 525 -0.80 -12.30 1.79
N ALA A 526 -1.79 -12.90 2.45
CA ALA A 526 -2.58 -14.00 1.87
C ALA A 526 -3.28 -13.57 0.57
N ARG A 527 -3.86 -12.36 0.58
CA ARG A 527 -4.55 -11.78 -0.58
C ARG A 527 -3.58 -11.40 -1.70
N LEU A 528 -2.42 -10.86 -1.36
CA LEU A 528 -1.36 -10.58 -2.32
C LEU A 528 -0.88 -11.87 -3.00
N SER A 529 -0.65 -12.93 -2.22
CA SER A 529 -0.28 -14.25 -2.73
C SER A 529 -1.33 -14.78 -3.71
N GLN A 530 -2.61 -14.71 -3.34
CA GLN A 530 -3.68 -15.14 -4.24
C GLN A 530 -3.72 -14.33 -5.54
N ALA A 531 -3.58 -13.01 -5.46
CA ALA A 531 -3.61 -12.15 -6.63
C ALA A 531 -2.42 -12.41 -7.58
N LEU A 532 -1.25 -12.71 -7.02
CA LEU A 532 -0.07 -13.08 -7.79
C LEU A 532 -0.24 -14.46 -8.43
N ASP A 533 -0.78 -15.44 -7.70
CA ASP A 533 -1.12 -16.75 -8.25
C ASP A 533 -2.08 -16.61 -9.44
N ASP A 534 -3.13 -15.81 -9.30
CA ASP A 534 -4.12 -15.54 -10.35
C ASP A 534 -3.49 -14.83 -11.57
N ALA A 535 -2.61 -13.85 -11.32
CA ALA A 535 -1.92 -13.11 -12.37
C ALA A 535 -0.94 -13.99 -13.15
N LEU A 536 -0.16 -14.83 -12.45
CA LEU A 536 0.75 -15.80 -13.07
C LEU A 536 -0.02 -16.82 -13.91
N GLU A 537 -1.22 -17.22 -13.51
CA GLU A 537 -2.09 -18.06 -14.34
C GLU A 537 -2.68 -17.34 -15.55
N ALA A 538 -2.96 -16.05 -15.42
CA ALA A 538 -3.55 -15.24 -16.47
C ALA A 538 -2.53 -14.86 -17.55
N GLN A 539 -1.26 -14.66 -17.18
CA GLN A 539 -0.25 -14.13 -18.09
C GLN A 539 0.33 -15.16 -19.07
N GLY A 540 0.41 -16.47 -18.75
CA GLY A 540 1.28 -17.36 -19.53
C GLY A 540 2.73 -16.83 -19.57
N PRO A 541 3.70 -17.51 -20.19
CA PRO A 541 5.07 -17.00 -20.23
C PRO A 541 5.18 -15.87 -21.26
N SER A 542 4.92 -14.64 -20.83
CA SER A 542 5.28 -13.40 -21.53
C SER A 542 6.55 -12.84 -20.91
N LEU A 543 7.71 -13.41 -21.27
CA LEU A 543 8.99 -12.77 -21.01
C LEU A 543 9.31 -11.83 -22.19
N ALA A 544 9.07 -10.54 -21.99
CA ALA A 544 9.69 -9.50 -22.79
C ALA A 544 11.19 -9.48 -22.44
N PHE A 545 12.03 -10.02 -23.33
CA PHE A 545 13.46 -9.76 -23.31
C PHE A 545 13.73 -8.51 -24.14
N ASP A 546 14.07 -7.44 -23.45
CA ASP A 546 14.69 -6.27 -24.03
C ASP A 546 16.13 -6.67 -24.44
N VAL A 547 16.37 -6.80 -25.74
CA VAL A 547 17.71 -7.07 -26.29
C VAL A 547 18.10 -5.86 -27.13
N SER A 548 19.21 -5.23 -26.75
CA SER A 548 19.74 -4.04 -27.41
C SER A 548 20.14 -4.33 -28.88
N PRO A 549 20.15 -3.33 -29.77
CA PRO A 549 20.32 -3.54 -31.21
C PRO A 549 21.73 -3.95 -31.71
N ALA A 550 22.66 -4.41 -30.87
CA ALA A 550 24.09 -4.43 -31.23
C ALA A 550 24.71 -5.77 -31.69
N GLU A 551 24.08 -6.94 -31.51
CA GLU A 551 24.78 -8.23 -31.71
C GLU A 551 24.13 -9.16 -32.75
N ARG A 552 23.72 -8.59 -33.89
CA ARG A 552 23.45 -9.40 -35.09
C ARG A 552 24.74 -9.60 -35.89
N ARG A 553 25.52 -10.63 -35.59
CA ARG A 553 26.34 -11.33 -36.60
C ARG A 553 26.98 -12.62 -36.08
N ARG A 554 26.61 -13.73 -36.76
CA ARG A 554 27.25 -15.06 -36.83
C ARG A 554 26.94 -15.91 -35.58
N THR A 555 26.30 -17.07 -35.64
CA THR A 555 26.47 -18.23 -36.54
C THR A 555 25.20 -19.11 -36.60
N HIS A 556 25.07 -19.91 -37.65
CA HIS A 556 23.96 -20.83 -37.95
C HIS A 556 23.65 -21.85 -36.84
N ALA A 557 22.42 -21.86 -36.32
CA ALA A 557 21.72 -23.03 -35.77
C ALA A 557 20.23 -22.71 -35.53
N LEU A 558 19.35 -23.49 -36.18
CA LEU A 558 17.92 -23.74 -35.92
C LEU A 558 16.97 -22.53 -35.78
N ASP A 559 15.90 -22.57 -36.59
CA ASP A 559 14.93 -21.50 -36.83
C ASP A 559 14.29 -20.92 -35.53
N PRO A 560 14.58 -19.65 -35.17
CA PRO A 560 14.02 -18.97 -34.00
C PRO A 560 12.62 -18.34 -34.24
N ASN A 561 11.97 -18.57 -35.39
CA ASN A 561 10.73 -17.89 -35.76
C ASN A 561 9.41 -18.57 -35.39
N VAL A 562 9.39 -19.62 -34.58
CA VAL A 562 8.10 -20.11 -34.03
C VAL A 562 7.70 -19.26 -32.82
N ARG A 563 7.28 -18.02 -33.11
CA ARG A 563 6.43 -17.22 -32.21
C ARG A 563 5.11 -17.95 -32.06
N GLN A 564 4.81 -18.55 -30.90
CA GLN A 564 3.47 -19.07 -30.63
C GLN A 564 2.51 -17.90 -30.45
N ARG A 565 1.91 -17.50 -31.57
CA ARG A 565 0.66 -16.74 -31.57
C ARG A 565 -0.46 -17.64 -31.02
N PRO A 566 -1.57 -17.07 -30.51
CA PRO A 566 -2.81 -17.84 -30.37
C PRO A 566 -3.04 -18.61 -31.67
N ALA A 567 -3.50 -19.86 -31.59
CA ALA A 567 -3.68 -20.70 -32.78
C ALA A 567 -4.67 -20.12 -33.83
N LEU A 568 -5.30 -18.99 -33.51
CA LEU A 568 -6.17 -18.23 -34.38
C LEU A 568 -5.42 -17.07 -35.08
N SER A 569 -4.96 -17.28 -36.31
CA SER A 569 -4.65 -16.19 -37.23
C SER A 569 -5.81 -15.98 -38.22
N GLY A 570 -6.87 -15.32 -37.78
CA GLY A 570 -7.98 -14.95 -38.66
C GLY A 570 -9.16 -14.36 -37.90
N ARG A 571 -9.69 -13.23 -38.36
CA ARG A 571 -10.97 -12.68 -37.88
C ARG A 571 -12.10 -13.63 -38.28
N ALA A 572 -12.36 -14.65 -37.47
CA ALA A 572 -13.61 -15.42 -37.52
C ALA A 572 -14.34 -15.18 -36.19
N ARG A 573 -15.16 -14.13 -36.16
CA ARG A 573 -16.17 -13.95 -35.11
C ARG A 573 -17.32 -14.92 -35.39
N HIS A 574 -17.21 -16.16 -34.94
CA HIS A 574 -18.38 -17.01 -34.78
C HIS A 574 -18.67 -17.22 -33.30
N ARG A 575 -19.78 -16.62 -32.85
CA ARG A 575 -20.40 -16.89 -31.55
C ARG A 575 -20.79 -18.37 -31.51
N ALA A 576 -19.97 -19.22 -30.92
CA ALA A 576 -20.44 -20.44 -30.28
C ALA A 576 -20.88 -20.09 -28.85
N LEU A 577 -21.89 -19.23 -28.74
CA LEU A 577 -22.74 -19.23 -27.55
C LEU A 577 -23.65 -20.45 -27.73
N SER A 578 -23.67 -21.33 -26.74
CA SER A 578 -24.64 -22.40 -26.55
C SER A 578 -26.07 -21.88 -26.78
N LYS A 579 -26.52 -21.87 -28.03
CA LYS A 579 -27.94 -21.92 -28.34
C LYS A 579 -28.29 -23.40 -28.32
N LEU A 580 -29.40 -23.67 -27.64
CA LEU A 580 -30.20 -24.88 -27.63
C LEU A 580 -29.91 -25.83 -26.47
N GLY A 581 -30.83 -25.81 -25.49
CA GLY A 581 -31.39 -27.04 -24.97
C GLY A 581 -32.02 -27.82 -26.13
N GLN A 582 -31.17 -28.53 -26.87
CA GLN A 582 -31.57 -29.54 -27.84
C GLN A 582 -31.52 -30.87 -27.09
N THR A 583 -32.69 -31.48 -26.90
CA THR A 583 -32.79 -32.90 -26.55
C THR A 583 -31.90 -33.72 -27.48
N ARG A 584 -31.08 -34.62 -26.93
CA ARG A 584 -30.27 -35.57 -27.71
C ARG A 584 -31.17 -36.22 -28.77
N GLU A 585 -30.84 -36.08 -30.04
CA GLU A 585 -31.48 -36.85 -31.11
C GLU A 585 -31.24 -38.35 -30.84
N ASN A 586 -32.26 -39.18 -31.01
CA ASN A 586 -32.17 -40.63 -30.89
C ASN A 586 -31.10 -41.14 -31.86
N GLY A 587 -29.92 -41.51 -31.35
CA GLY A 587 -28.81 -42.07 -32.15
C GLY A 587 -27.41 -41.56 -31.83
N SER A 588 -27.24 -40.53 -30.98
CA SER A 588 -25.88 -40.13 -30.52
C SER A 588 -25.28 -41.20 -29.60
N PRO A 589 -24.00 -41.59 -29.76
CA PRO A 589 -23.37 -42.60 -28.91
C PRO A 589 -23.38 -42.17 -27.43
N MET A 590 -23.56 -43.15 -26.55
CA MET A 590 -23.50 -42.90 -25.11
C MET A 590 -22.06 -42.60 -24.71
N PRO A 591 -21.80 -41.59 -23.84
CA PRO A 591 -20.44 -41.29 -23.46
C PRO A 591 -19.86 -42.46 -22.65
N VAL A 592 -18.64 -42.85 -22.96
CA VAL A 592 -17.91 -43.94 -22.31
C VAL A 592 -16.60 -43.43 -21.74
N ILE A 593 -16.16 -44.03 -20.64
CA ILE A 593 -14.88 -43.70 -20.02
C ILE A 593 -13.76 -44.28 -20.88
N SER A 594 -12.98 -43.42 -21.53
CA SER A 594 -11.90 -43.81 -22.44
C SER A 594 -10.54 -43.91 -21.75
N GLY A 595 -10.38 -43.24 -20.60
CA GLY A 595 -9.14 -43.29 -19.84
C GLY A 595 -9.30 -42.82 -18.41
N ILE A 596 -8.59 -43.48 -17.50
CA ILE A 596 -8.52 -43.12 -16.09
C ILE A 596 -7.04 -42.94 -15.73
N TYR A 597 -6.69 -41.78 -15.18
CA TYR A 597 -5.30 -41.42 -14.90
C TYR A 597 -5.12 -40.89 -13.48
N ARG A 598 -3.95 -41.19 -12.92
CA ARG A 598 -3.43 -40.56 -11.70
C ARG A 598 -2.06 -39.95 -11.95
N TYR A 599 -1.68 -39.00 -11.12
CA TYR A 599 -0.43 -38.26 -11.16
C TYR A 599 0.23 -38.31 -9.78
N PRO A 600 0.92 -39.41 -9.42
CA PRO A 600 1.38 -39.66 -8.04
C PRO A 600 2.20 -38.50 -7.46
N ILE A 601 3.03 -37.87 -8.29
CA ILE A 601 3.83 -36.70 -7.93
C ILE A 601 3.27 -35.46 -8.65
N LYS A 602 2.93 -34.42 -7.89
CA LYS A 602 2.42 -33.14 -8.40
C LYS A 602 3.39 -32.56 -9.42
N GLY A 603 2.91 -32.37 -10.65
CA GLY A 603 3.69 -31.79 -11.75
C GLY A 603 4.36 -32.80 -12.68
N LEU A 604 4.45 -34.09 -12.32
CA LEU A 604 5.08 -35.14 -13.13
C LEU A 604 4.07 -35.96 -13.95
N SER A 605 4.51 -37.00 -14.67
CA SER A 605 3.73 -37.65 -15.73
C SER A 605 2.50 -38.43 -15.22
N ALA A 606 1.55 -38.66 -16.13
CA ALA A 606 0.36 -39.47 -15.88
C ALA A 606 0.69 -40.96 -15.78
N GLN A 607 -0.12 -41.71 -15.04
CA GLN A 607 -0.19 -43.17 -15.08
C GLN A 607 -1.61 -43.61 -15.39
N LEU A 608 -1.77 -44.45 -16.42
CA LEU A 608 -3.05 -45.07 -16.76
C LEU A 608 -3.43 -46.10 -15.70
N VAL A 609 -4.69 -46.08 -15.27
CA VAL A 609 -5.27 -47.03 -14.32
C VAL A 609 -6.45 -47.73 -14.99
N PRO A 610 -6.50 -49.07 -15.07
CA PRO A 610 -7.60 -49.77 -15.73
C PRO A 610 -8.96 -49.60 -15.02
N GLN A 611 -8.94 -49.57 -13.68
CA GLN A 611 -10.11 -49.39 -12.84
C GLN A 611 -9.73 -48.77 -11.49
N VAL A 612 -10.64 -48.02 -10.87
CA VAL A 612 -10.43 -47.36 -9.57
C VAL A 612 -11.70 -47.41 -8.72
N ALA A 613 -11.56 -47.59 -7.42
CA ALA A 613 -12.65 -47.43 -6.46
C ALA A 613 -12.68 -45.98 -5.95
N LEU A 614 -13.78 -45.28 -6.15
CA LEU A 614 -13.94 -43.89 -5.71
C LEU A 614 -14.75 -43.84 -4.41
N GLU A 615 -14.30 -43.02 -3.47
CA GLU A 615 -14.96 -42.80 -2.18
C GLU A 615 -15.69 -41.44 -2.14
N ALA A 616 -16.79 -41.38 -1.39
CA ALA A 616 -17.58 -40.15 -1.25
C ALA A 616 -16.78 -39.04 -0.55
N ASN A 617 -16.78 -37.83 -1.14
CA ASN A 617 -16.05 -36.65 -0.65
C ASN A 617 -14.55 -36.88 -0.37
N ARG A 618 -13.90 -37.84 -1.03
CA ARG A 618 -12.46 -38.08 -0.98
C ARG A 618 -11.78 -37.64 -2.28
N PRO A 619 -10.48 -37.28 -2.24
CA PRO A 619 -9.75 -37.00 -3.47
C PRO A 619 -9.61 -38.27 -4.32
N PHE A 620 -9.20 -38.09 -5.57
CA PHE A 620 -8.91 -39.24 -6.43
C PHE A 620 -7.82 -40.12 -5.78
N PRO A 621 -8.03 -41.43 -5.64
CA PRO A 621 -7.09 -42.30 -4.93
C PRO A 621 -5.67 -42.22 -5.49
N GLN A 622 -4.70 -42.02 -4.59
CA GLN A 622 -3.26 -41.99 -4.89
C GLN A 622 -2.85 -40.96 -5.95
N ASP A 623 -3.67 -39.92 -6.15
CA ASP A 623 -3.38 -38.83 -7.06
C ASP A 623 -2.73 -37.66 -6.31
N ARG A 624 -1.59 -37.19 -6.83
CA ARG A 624 -0.81 -36.07 -6.28
C ARG A 624 -0.51 -36.24 -4.79
N ILE A 625 -0.25 -37.47 -4.37
CA ILE A 625 0.12 -37.82 -2.99
C ILE A 625 1.52 -37.32 -2.62
N PHE A 626 2.38 -37.10 -3.61
CA PHE A 626 3.67 -36.46 -3.43
C PHE A 626 3.71 -35.08 -4.10
N GLY A 627 4.51 -34.18 -3.56
CA GLY A 627 4.81 -32.88 -4.16
C GLY A 627 6.26 -32.49 -3.92
N LEU A 628 6.87 -31.77 -4.86
CA LEU A 628 8.20 -31.20 -4.70
C LEU A 628 8.06 -29.80 -4.13
N ALA A 629 8.19 -29.64 -2.82
CA ALA A 629 8.22 -28.35 -2.15
C ALA A 629 9.49 -27.58 -2.56
N ARG A 630 9.34 -26.28 -2.85
CA ARG A 630 10.50 -25.43 -3.17
C ARG A 630 11.42 -25.31 -1.94
N PRO A 631 12.72 -25.06 -2.14
CA PRO A 631 13.62 -24.74 -1.04
C PRO A 631 13.04 -23.65 -0.14
N GLY A 632 13.07 -23.87 1.17
CA GLY A 632 12.56 -22.92 2.16
C GLY A 632 11.04 -22.76 2.21
N SER A 633 10.29 -23.62 1.51
CA SER A 633 8.84 -23.71 1.66
C SER A 633 8.45 -24.02 3.12
N PRO A 634 7.38 -23.40 3.69
CA PRO A 634 6.93 -23.64 5.06
C PRO A 634 6.18 -24.97 5.22
N ILE A 635 6.21 -25.84 4.20
CA ILE A 635 5.58 -27.16 4.24
C ILE A 635 6.43 -28.05 5.15
N ASP A 636 5.83 -28.49 6.25
CA ASP A 636 6.39 -29.51 7.13
C ASP A 636 6.54 -30.83 6.34
N PRO A 637 7.76 -31.34 6.12
CA PRO A 637 7.96 -32.59 5.37
C PRO A 637 7.44 -33.83 6.09
N ASP A 638 7.35 -33.79 7.42
CA ASP A 638 6.96 -34.91 8.27
C ASP A 638 5.44 -34.93 8.52
N ALA A 639 4.76 -33.80 8.33
CA ALA A 639 3.31 -33.68 8.42
C ALA A 639 2.73 -32.67 7.40
N PRO A 640 2.92 -32.86 6.10
CA PRO A 640 2.56 -31.87 5.10
C PRO A 640 1.05 -31.79 4.92
N ARG A 641 0.51 -30.58 5.13
CA ARG A 641 -0.88 -30.24 4.84
C ARG A 641 -1.01 -29.70 3.42
N TRP A 642 -2.26 -29.56 2.95
CA TRP A 642 -2.54 -28.85 1.70
C TRP A 642 -1.85 -27.48 1.69
N ALA A 643 -1.15 -27.17 0.60
CA ALA A 643 -0.43 -25.92 0.42
C ALA A 643 -0.71 -25.35 -0.97
N LYS A 644 -0.61 -24.02 -1.10
CA LYS A 644 -0.78 -23.35 -2.40
C LYS A 644 0.29 -23.80 -3.39
N LYS A 645 -0.07 -23.87 -4.67
CA LYS A 645 0.81 -24.33 -5.76
C LYS A 645 2.15 -23.60 -5.83
N GLY A 646 2.21 -22.30 -5.48
CA GLY A 646 3.43 -21.48 -5.53
C GLY A 646 4.55 -21.95 -4.59
N LEU A 647 4.20 -22.76 -3.59
CA LEU A 647 5.11 -23.37 -2.63
C LEU A 647 5.73 -24.68 -3.16
N PHE A 648 5.29 -25.16 -4.33
CA PHE A 648 5.84 -26.33 -5.01
C PHE A 648 6.61 -25.93 -6.26
N VAL A 649 7.48 -26.83 -6.74
CA VAL A 649 8.08 -26.72 -8.08
C VAL A 649 6.96 -26.89 -9.10
N MET A 650 6.63 -25.82 -9.83
CA MET A 650 5.46 -25.78 -10.68
C MET A 650 5.84 -26.03 -12.15
N LEU A 651 5.21 -27.03 -12.78
CA LEU A 651 5.36 -27.30 -14.21
C LEU A 651 5.09 -26.07 -15.10
N MET A 652 4.18 -25.18 -14.68
CA MET A 652 3.88 -23.95 -15.43
C MET A 652 5.01 -22.92 -15.43
N LEU A 653 6.00 -23.03 -14.54
CA LEU A 653 7.23 -22.23 -14.56
C LEU A 653 8.42 -23.07 -15.06
N GLU A 654 8.46 -24.35 -14.70
CA GLU A 654 9.58 -25.25 -14.93
C GLU A 654 9.21 -26.37 -15.92
N GLU A 655 9.34 -26.11 -17.22
CA GLU A 655 8.95 -27.09 -18.26
C GLU A 655 9.83 -28.36 -18.26
N ALA A 656 11.04 -28.27 -17.69
CA ALA A 656 11.96 -29.39 -17.60
C ALA A 656 11.37 -30.60 -16.85
N LEU A 657 10.41 -30.37 -15.94
CA LEU A 657 9.67 -31.44 -15.25
C LEU A 657 8.90 -32.36 -16.21
N ALA A 658 8.47 -31.87 -17.38
CA ALA A 658 7.78 -32.69 -18.38
C ALA A 658 8.73 -33.48 -19.29
N ARG A 659 10.06 -33.29 -19.18
CA ARG A 659 11.05 -34.06 -19.94
C ARG A 659 11.26 -35.46 -19.38
N VAL A 660 10.80 -35.70 -18.15
CA VAL A 660 10.88 -36.99 -17.49
C VAL A 660 9.51 -37.66 -17.41
N ARG A 661 9.50 -38.97 -17.56
CA ARG A 661 8.34 -39.84 -17.32
C ARG A 661 8.56 -40.60 -16.03
N THR A 662 7.53 -40.72 -15.23
CA THR A 662 7.55 -41.40 -13.94
C THR A 662 6.57 -42.56 -13.90
N ARG A 663 7.02 -43.69 -13.38
CA ARG A 663 6.19 -44.84 -13.03
C ARG A 663 6.36 -45.13 -11.55
N PHE A 664 5.30 -44.89 -10.79
CA PHE A 664 5.21 -45.21 -9.38
C PHE A 664 4.39 -46.50 -9.18
N ASP A 665 4.96 -47.45 -8.45
CA ASP A 665 4.28 -48.61 -7.91
C ASP A 665 3.93 -48.33 -6.44
N ILE A 666 2.66 -48.47 -6.11
CA ILE A 666 2.16 -48.13 -4.78
C ILE A 666 2.30 -49.29 -3.80
N GLU A 667 2.27 -50.53 -4.29
CA GLU A 667 2.39 -51.69 -3.41
C GLU A 667 3.82 -51.81 -2.87
N THR A 668 4.80 -51.46 -3.70
CA THR A 668 6.22 -51.53 -3.37
C THR A 668 6.82 -50.19 -2.94
N GLY A 669 6.17 -49.07 -3.24
CA GLY A 669 6.72 -47.72 -3.04
C GLY A 669 7.81 -47.35 -4.05
N GLU A 670 8.04 -48.17 -5.09
CA GLU A 670 9.09 -47.96 -6.10
C GLU A 670 8.68 -46.88 -7.11
N LEU A 671 9.52 -45.87 -7.28
CA LEU A 671 9.44 -44.87 -8.34
C LEU A 671 10.57 -45.09 -9.35
N LYS A 672 10.19 -45.24 -10.62
CA LYS A 672 11.09 -45.21 -11.77
C LYS A 672 10.93 -43.92 -12.54
N VAL A 673 12.04 -43.26 -12.86
CA VAL A 673 12.11 -42.01 -13.64
C VAL A 673 12.87 -42.29 -14.93
N PHE A 674 12.27 -41.92 -16.06
CA PHE A 674 12.79 -42.14 -17.40
C PHE A 674 12.93 -40.82 -18.14
N GLN A 675 13.94 -40.70 -19.01
CA GLN A 675 14.03 -39.65 -20.01
C GLN A 675 14.18 -40.29 -21.38
N GLY A 676 13.17 -40.14 -22.23
CA GLY A 676 13.04 -40.97 -23.43
C GLY A 676 12.89 -42.45 -23.05
N ASN A 677 13.81 -43.29 -23.52
CA ASN A 677 13.86 -44.72 -23.21
C ASN A 677 14.90 -45.09 -22.14
N GLU A 678 15.65 -44.10 -21.63
CA GLU A 678 16.69 -44.32 -20.61
C GLU A 678 16.09 -44.20 -19.20
N GLU A 679 16.38 -45.15 -18.33
CA GLU A 679 16.03 -45.08 -16.90
C GLU A 679 17.09 -44.23 -16.18
N LEU A 680 16.68 -43.07 -15.67
CA LEU A 680 17.55 -42.16 -14.94
C LEU A 680 17.66 -42.52 -13.45
N LEU A 681 16.59 -43.08 -12.88
CA LEU A 681 16.49 -43.36 -11.46
C LEU A 681 15.44 -44.43 -11.17
N SER A 682 15.78 -45.43 -10.35
CA SER A 682 14.82 -46.31 -9.68
C SER A 682 15.07 -46.27 -8.18
N VAL A 683 14.07 -45.85 -7.40
CA VAL A 683 14.19 -45.64 -5.96
C VAL A 683 12.90 -45.97 -5.23
N ASN A 684 13.00 -46.39 -3.97
CA ASN A 684 11.84 -46.50 -3.08
C ASN A 684 11.58 -45.14 -2.40
N LEU A 685 10.36 -44.60 -2.52
CA LEU A 685 10.01 -43.30 -1.92
C LEU A 685 9.64 -43.37 -0.43
N ASP A 686 9.47 -44.57 0.13
CA ASP A 686 9.32 -44.77 1.57
C ASP A 686 10.68 -44.71 2.29
N ASP A 687 11.81 -44.84 1.56
CA ASP A 687 13.18 -44.66 2.08
C ASP A 687 13.64 -43.20 1.95
N GLU A 688 14.26 -42.66 2.99
CA GLU A 688 14.86 -41.32 3.00
C GLU A 688 15.97 -41.17 1.95
N ARG A 689 16.77 -42.22 1.71
CA ARG A 689 17.82 -42.17 0.68
C ARG A 689 17.22 -42.09 -0.73
N GLY A 690 16.15 -42.84 -0.97
CA GLY A 690 15.41 -42.81 -2.23
C GLY A 690 14.76 -41.45 -2.49
N ARG A 691 14.12 -40.86 -1.48
CA ARG A 691 13.59 -39.49 -1.55
C ARG A 691 14.70 -38.47 -1.86
N GLY A 692 15.81 -38.52 -1.13
CA GLY A 692 16.94 -37.61 -1.35
C GLY A 692 17.58 -37.73 -2.74
N ALA A 693 17.58 -38.93 -3.34
CA ALA A 693 18.07 -39.12 -4.71
C ALA A 693 17.14 -38.49 -5.75
N LEU A 694 15.82 -38.62 -5.58
CA LEU A 694 14.84 -37.93 -6.42
C LEU A 694 14.95 -36.40 -6.28
N GLU A 695 15.07 -35.89 -5.06
CA GLU A 695 15.25 -34.46 -4.78
C GLU A 695 16.45 -33.86 -5.52
N ARG A 696 17.60 -34.56 -5.50
CA ARG A 696 18.81 -34.17 -6.24
C ARG A 696 18.59 -34.20 -7.75
N LEU A 697 18.00 -35.28 -8.28
CA LEU A 697 17.68 -35.37 -9.70
C LEU A 697 16.79 -34.22 -10.15
N MET A 698 15.79 -33.83 -9.34
CA MET A 698 14.90 -32.71 -9.66
C MET A 698 15.62 -31.36 -9.61
N HIS A 699 16.60 -31.20 -8.72
CA HIS A 699 17.46 -30.01 -8.71
C HIS A 699 18.27 -29.88 -9.99
N ASP A 700 18.90 -30.97 -10.42
CA ASP A 700 19.75 -31.01 -11.63
C ASP A 700 18.92 -30.75 -12.91
N LEU A 701 17.69 -31.26 -12.94
CA LEU A 701 16.76 -31.05 -14.05
C LEU A 701 16.18 -29.63 -14.11
N VAL A 702 16.18 -28.88 -13.01
CA VAL A 702 15.54 -27.55 -12.91
C VAL A 702 16.57 -26.50 -12.49
N PRO A 703 17.30 -25.89 -13.44
CA PRO A 703 18.44 -25.00 -13.15
C PRO A 703 18.07 -23.70 -12.41
N THR A 704 16.80 -23.34 -12.36
CA THR A 704 16.29 -22.14 -11.68
C THR A 704 16.17 -22.31 -10.16
N LEU A 705 16.27 -23.54 -9.65
CA LEU A 705 16.21 -23.81 -8.21
C LEU A 705 17.52 -23.39 -7.54
N ARG A 706 17.43 -22.51 -6.53
CA ARG A 706 18.61 -22.03 -5.76
C ARG A 706 19.19 -23.08 -4.81
N ALA A 707 18.42 -24.13 -4.50
CA ALA A 707 18.83 -25.28 -3.69
C ALA A 707 17.95 -26.49 -4.02
N THR A 708 18.26 -27.65 -3.43
CA THR A 708 17.51 -28.89 -3.63
C THR A 708 16.07 -28.77 -3.11
N PRO A 709 15.04 -29.11 -3.92
CA PRO A 709 13.66 -29.16 -3.46
C PRO A 709 13.45 -30.30 -2.45
N ARG A 710 12.36 -30.25 -1.69
CA ARG A 710 11.98 -31.32 -0.74
C ARG A 710 10.79 -32.10 -1.24
N LEU A 711 10.88 -33.42 -1.26
CA LEU A 711 9.75 -34.29 -1.57
C LEU A 711 8.89 -34.44 -0.32
N VAL A 712 7.64 -33.99 -0.41
CA VAL A 712 6.66 -34.10 0.67
C VAL A 712 5.56 -35.08 0.28
N ARG A 713 5.05 -35.85 1.24
CA ARG A 713 3.98 -36.84 1.05
C ARG A 713 2.76 -36.45 1.86
N ALA A 714 1.62 -36.23 1.22
CA ALA A 714 0.39 -35.88 1.90
C ALA A 714 0.01 -36.95 2.94
N ALA A 715 -0.43 -36.50 4.12
CA ALA A 715 -0.94 -37.38 5.19
C ALA A 715 -2.16 -38.20 4.74
N ASP A 716 -2.53 -39.25 5.49
CA ASP A 716 -3.55 -40.24 5.12
C ASP A 716 -4.79 -39.65 4.40
N HIS A 717 -5.00 -40.10 3.16
CA HIS A 717 -6.06 -39.67 2.24
C HIS A 717 -6.01 -38.18 1.78
N GLY A 718 -4.88 -37.51 1.94
CA GLY A 718 -4.61 -36.15 1.44
C GLY A 718 -3.97 -36.11 0.05
N HIS A 719 -3.87 -34.89 -0.51
CA HIS A 719 -3.38 -34.66 -1.86
C HIS A 719 -2.87 -33.22 -2.05
N PHE A 720 -1.95 -33.00 -3.00
CA PHE A 720 -1.42 -31.68 -3.34
C PHE A 720 -2.08 -31.09 -4.60
N MET A 721 -3.41 -30.94 -4.58
CA MET A 721 -4.16 -30.24 -5.65
C MET A 721 -4.01 -28.73 -5.53
N ASP A 722 -4.37 -27.99 -6.59
CA ASP A 722 -4.28 -26.53 -6.59
C ASP A 722 -5.32 -25.85 -5.69
N LYS A 723 -6.34 -26.61 -5.26
CA LYS A 723 -7.37 -26.21 -4.30
C LYS A 723 -7.48 -27.26 -3.19
N PRO A 724 -7.90 -26.88 -1.97
CA PRO A 724 -8.03 -27.81 -0.85
C PRO A 724 -9.20 -28.80 -1.00
N ASP A 725 -10.07 -28.57 -1.99
CA ASP A 725 -11.28 -29.38 -2.20
C ASP A 725 -10.96 -30.79 -2.72
N ASN A 726 -11.74 -31.77 -2.24
CA ASN A 726 -11.70 -33.16 -2.71
C ASN A 726 -12.53 -33.33 -4.00
N VAL A 727 -11.96 -32.88 -5.12
CA VAL A 727 -12.60 -32.94 -6.44
C VAL A 727 -11.85 -33.84 -7.41
N ILE A 728 -12.60 -34.49 -8.30
CA ILE A 728 -12.08 -35.30 -9.40
C ILE A 728 -12.24 -34.51 -10.70
N SER A 729 -11.23 -34.50 -11.56
CA SER A 729 -11.29 -33.76 -12.82
C SER A 729 -11.70 -34.65 -13.99
N LEU A 730 -12.62 -34.15 -14.83
CA LEU A 730 -13.10 -34.83 -16.03
C LEU A 730 -12.85 -33.99 -17.29
N ILE A 731 -12.41 -34.65 -18.37
CA ILE A 731 -12.27 -34.08 -19.71
C ILE A 731 -13.09 -34.89 -20.71
N ASN A 732 -13.81 -34.18 -21.57
CA ASN A 732 -14.48 -34.73 -22.73
C ASN A 732 -13.55 -34.65 -23.95
N LEU A 733 -13.20 -35.80 -24.53
CA LEU A 733 -12.30 -35.87 -25.69
C LEU A 733 -12.95 -35.27 -26.95
N ALA A 734 -14.27 -35.25 -27.06
CA ALA A 734 -14.95 -34.59 -28.17
C ALA A 734 -14.77 -33.06 -28.11
N THR A 735 -14.72 -32.47 -26.91
CA THR A 735 -14.36 -31.06 -26.73
C THR A 735 -12.93 -30.79 -27.19
N VAL A 736 -11.98 -31.69 -26.87
CA VAL A 736 -10.58 -31.54 -27.30
C VAL A 736 -10.47 -31.61 -28.83
N ARG A 737 -11.08 -32.62 -29.47
CA ARG A 737 -11.07 -32.74 -30.95
C ARG A 737 -11.74 -31.55 -31.64
N SER A 738 -12.83 -31.03 -31.07
CA SER A 738 -13.46 -29.81 -31.58
C SER A 738 -12.52 -28.60 -31.53
N LEU A 739 -11.66 -28.52 -30.50
CA LEU A 739 -10.63 -27.48 -30.42
C LEU A 739 -9.49 -27.73 -31.42
N GLU A 740 -9.07 -28.98 -31.62
CA GLU A 740 -8.07 -29.34 -32.65
C GLU A 740 -8.53 -28.93 -34.05
N GLU A 741 -9.77 -29.25 -34.40
CA GLU A 741 -10.40 -28.85 -35.67
C GLU A 741 -10.50 -27.32 -35.79
N GLN A 742 -10.93 -26.63 -34.73
CA GLN A 742 -11.11 -25.18 -34.75
C GLN A 742 -9.78 -24.42 -34.82
N TRP A 743 -8.72 -24.95 -34.21
CA TRP A 743 -7.42 -24.29 -34.10
C TRP A 743 -6.39 -24.81 -35.11
N GLY A 744 -6.68 -25.90 -35.82
CA GLY A 744 -5.78 -26.49 -36.80
C GLY A 744 -4.47 -27.00 -36.20
N VAL A 745 -4.48 -27.41 -34.92
CA VAL A 745 -3.32 -27.92 -34.19
C VAL A 745 -3.71 -29.17 -33.42
N GLU A 746 -2.80 -30.14 -33.35
CA GLU A 746 -2.98 -31.34 -32.53
C GLU A 746 -2.79 -31.01 -31.04
N ILE A 747 -3.68 -31.50 -30.18
CA ILE A 747 -3.73 -31.22 -28.75
C ILE A 747 -3.75 -32.54 -27.99
N ASP A 748 -2.60 -32.95 -27.47
CA ASP A 748 -2.53 -34.09 -26.54
C ASP A 748 -3.46 -33.89 -25.31
N PRO A 749 -4.47 -34.75 -25.09
CA PRO A 749 -5.41 -34.61 -23.98
C PRO A 749 -4.78 -34.69 -22.58
N LEU A 750 -3.61 -35.32 -22.43
CA LEU A 750 -2.92 -35.45 -21.14
C LEU A 750 -2.33 -34.12 -20.66
N ARG A 751 -2.24 -33.09 -21.53
CA ARG A 751 -1.94 -31.70 -21.13
C ARG A 751 -2.88 -31.19 -20.04
N PHE A 752 -4.14 -31.62 -20.09
CA PHE A 752 -5.18 -31.18 -19.16
C PHE A 752 -5.10 -31.84 -17.80
N ARG A 753 -4.26 -32.87 -17.68
CA ARG A 753 -3.95 -33.56 -16.42
C ARG A 753 -5.20 -33.98 -15.63
N ALA A 754 -6.22 -34.45 -16.37
CA ALA A 754 -7.48 -34.85 -15.78
C ALA A 754 -7.41 -36.28 -15.24
N ASN A 755 -8.31 -36.62 -14.32
CA ASN A 755 -8.39 -37.96 -13.76
C ASN A 755 -9.22 -38.88 -14.65
N ILE A 756 -10.33 -38.39 -15.19
CA ILE A 756 -11.26 -39.16 -16.03
C ILE A 756 -11.34 -38.51 -17.40
N TYR A 757 -11.20 -39.31 -18.45
CA TYR A 757 -11.42 -38.93 -19.82
C TYR A 757 -12.61 -39.71 -20.37
N VAL A 758 -13.51 -39.01 -21.04
CA VAL A 758 -14.69 -39.59 -21.66
C VAL A 758 -14.72 -39.31 -23.15
N ASP A 759 -15.27 -40.25 -23.90
CA ASP A 759 -15.49 -40.13 -25.33
C ASP A 759 -16.95 -40.46 -25.67
N GLY A 760 -17.47 -39.99 -26.80
CA GLY A 760 -18.87 -40.21 -27.23
C GLY A 760 -19.87 -39.14 -26.77
N ALA A 761 -19.47 -38.19 -25.92
CA ALA A 761 -20.27 -36.98 -25.65
C ALA A 761 -20.15 -35.96 -26.80
N LYS A 762 -21.10 -35.04 -26.93
CA LYS A 762 -20.99 -33.89 -27.83
C LYS A 762 -19.93 -32.92 -27.32
N PRO A 763 -19.25 -32.16 -28.18
CA PRO A 763 -18.34 -31.10 -27.74
C PRO A 763 -19.02 -30.14 -26.77
N TRP A 764 -18.36 -29.86 -25.65
CA TRP A 764 -18.81 -29.00 -24.54
C TRP A 764 -20.01 -29.50 -23.71
N GLU A 765 -20.56 -30.69 -24.01
CA GLU A 765 -21.70 -31.28 -23.29
C GLU A 765 -21.44 -31.41 -21.77
N GLU A 766 -20.17 -31.55 -21.36
CA GLU A 766 -19.80 -31.66 -19.96
C GLU A 766 -20.17 -30.42 -19.13
N PHE A 767 -20.32 -29.25 -19.74
CA PHE A 767 -20.74 -28.03 -19.05
C PHE A 767 -22.24 -28.01 -18.75
N ASP A 768 -23.05 -28.74 -19.51
CA ASP A 768 -24.49 -28.83 -19.29
C ASP A 768 -24.83 -29.74 -18.10
N TRP A 769 -23.89 -30.60 -17.71
CA TRP A 769 -24.02 -31.45 -16.54
C TRP A 769 -23.75 -30.71 -15.23
N ILE A 770 -23.23 -29.49 -15.26
CA ILE A 770 -22.92 -28.71 -14.06
C ILE A 770 -24.17 -28.56 -13.20
N GLY A 771 -24.05 -28.93 -11.94
CA GLY A 771 -25.19 -28.97 -11.05
C GLY A 771 -26.10 -30.17 -11.28
N ARG A 772 -25.59 -31.30 -11.83
CA ARG A 772 -26.33 -32.56 -11.96
C ARG A 772 -25.57 -33.77 -11.41
N ASP A 773 -26.38 -34.76 -11.04
CA ASP A 773 -26.04 -36.17 -10.81
C ASP A 773 -25.47 -36.82 -12.07
N VAL A 774 -24.24 -37.34 -12.13
CA VAL A 774 -23.81 -38.24 -13.22
C VAL A 774 -23.38 -39.59 -12.66
N ALA A 775 -23.77 -40.67 -13.34
CA ALA A 775 -23.30 -42.01 -13.01
C ALA A 775 -22.07 -42.34 -13.87
N LEU A 776 -21.02 -42.83 -13.22
CA LEU A 776 -19.74 -43.25 -13.78
C LEU A 776 -19.53 -44.70 -13.36
N GLY A 777 -19.94 -45.66 -14.20
CA GLY A 777 -19.98 -47.07 -13.78
C GLY A 777 -20.88 -47.25 -12.56
N GLU A 778 -20.31 -47.76 -11.45
CA GLU A 778 -21.02 -47.98 -10.18
C GLU A 778 -21.05 -46.72 -9.28
N THR A 779 -20.37 -45.63 -9.67
CA THR A 779 -20.21 -44.41 -8.86
C THR A 779 -21.21 -43.33 -9.27
N ILE A 780 -21.81 -42.61 -8.31
CA ILE A 780 -22.56 -41.37 -8.58
C ILE A 780 -21.76 -40.16 -8.12
N ALA A 781 -21.51 -39.22 -9.04
CA ALA A 781 -20.78 -37.99 -8.76
C ALA A 781 -21.55 -36.75 -9.21
N ARG A 782 -21.55 -35.72 -8.38
CA ARG A 782 -22.06 -34.39 -8.69
C ARG A 782 -21.07 -33.66 -9.58
N VAL A 783 -21.50 -33.16 -10.74
CA VAL A 783 -20.70 -32.18 -11.48
C VAL A 783 -20.81 -30.82 -10.78
N ASP A 784 -19.70 -30.35 -10.22
CA ASP A 784 -19.67 -29.21 -9.32
C ASP A 784 -19.53 -27.88 -10.09
N ARG A 785 -18.46 -27.76 -10.89
CA ARG A 785 -18.12 -26.50 -11.58
C ARG A 785 -17.18 -26.74 -12.76
N ARG A 786 -17.03 -25.71 -13.60
CA ARG A 786 -16.05 -25.67 -14.69
C ARG A 786 -14.62 -25.74 -14.16
N ASN A 787 -13.74 -26.39 -14.91
CA ASN A 787 -12.33 -26.51 -14.58
C ASN A 787 -11.49 -25.48 -15.36
N GLY A 788 -11.05 -24.44 -14.67
CA GLY A 788 -10.19 -23.40 -15.22
C GLY A 788 -8.77 -23.90 -15.46
N ARG A 789 -8.26 -23.72 -16.68
CA ARG A 789 -6.92 -24.21 -17.07
C ARG A 789 -5.84 -23.16 -16.80
N CYS A 790 -4.67 -23.62 -16.36
CA CYS A 790 -3.50 -22.78 -16.07
C CYS A 790 -2.38 -23.07 -17.08
N GLY A 791 -1.29 -22.29 -17.03
CA GLY A 791 -0.17 -22.41 -17.97
C GLY A 791 0.55 -23.76 -17.98
N ALA A 792 0.21 -24.70 -17.10
CA ALA A 792 0.71 -26.07 -17.18
C ALA A 792 0.23 -26.79 -18.44
N THR A 793 -0.96 -26.46 -18.97
CA THR A 793 -1.49 -27.05 -20.22
C THR A 793 -0.71 -26.63 -21.46
N ASN A 794 0.15 -25.62 -21.34
CA ASN A 794 0.97 -25.14 -22.45
C ASN A 794 2.14 -26.09 -22.74
N VAL A 795 2.49 -26.94 -21.76
CA VAL A 795 3.58 -27.91 -21.88
C VAL A 795 3.04 -29.20 -22.49
N ASN A 796 3.68 -29.67 -23.55
CA ASN A 796 3.38 -30.93 -24.19
C ASN A 796 3.91 -32.11 -23.34
N PRO A 797 3.05 -33.06 -22.95
CA PRO A 797 3.46 -34.20 -22.13
C PRO A 797 4.35 -35.21 -22.88
N LEU A 798 4.36 -35.20 -24.21
CA LEU A 798 5.22 -36.07 -25.02
C LEU A 798 6.60 -35.46 -25.24
N THR A 799 6.67 -34.17 -25.56
CA THR A 799 7.93 -33.51 -25.94
C THR A 799 8.61 -32.77 -24.79
N GLY A 800 7.88 -32.50 -23.71
CA GLY A 800 8.38 -31.72 -22.56
C GLY A 800 8.68 -30.25 -22.90
N ARG A 801 8.08 -29.72 -23.97
CA ARG A 801 8.26 -28.34 -24.42
C ARG A 801 6.95 -27.56 -24.34
N ARG A 802 7.03 -26.25 -24.10
CA ARG A 802 5.91 -25.34 -24.30
C ARG A 802 5.66 -25.11 -25.79
N ASP A 803 4.59 -25.69 -26.31
CA ASP A 803 4.28 -25.65 -27.74
C ASP A 803 2.92 -25.02 -28.08
N LEU A 804 2.03 -24.80 -27.11
CA LEU A 804 0.72 -24.17 -27.31
C LEU A 804 0.34 -23.22 -26.17
N ASP A 805 -0.33 -22.10 -26.45
CA ASP A 805 -0.98 -21.25 -25.43
C ASP A 805 -2.47 -21.57 -25.29
N ILE A 806 -2.79 -22.65 -24.57
CA ILE A 806 -4.17 -23.13 -24.45
C ILE A 806 -5.07 -22.16 -23.66
N PRO A 807 -4.71 -21.67 -22.45
CA PRO A 807 -5.55 -20.76 -21.70
C PRO A 807 -5.76 -19.42 -22.41
N GLY A 808 -4.74 -18.89 -23.11
CA GLY A 808 -4.88 -17.69 -23.92
C GLY A 808 -5.79 -17.89 -25.13
N SER A 809 -5.64 -19.02 -25.85
CA SER A 809 -6.50 -19.37 -26.99
C SER A 809 -7.95 -19.58 -26.58
N LEU A 810 -8.22 -20.24 -25.43
CA LEU A 810 -9.57 -20.36 -24.88
C LEU A 810 -10.17 -18.99 -24.55
N ARG A 811 -9.41 -18.09 -23.91
CA ARG A 811 -9.89 -16.73 -23.60
C ARG A 811 -10.21 -15.94 -24.87
N ALA A 812 -9.36 -16.06 -25.90
CA ALA A 812 -9.56 -15.36 -27.17
C ALA A 812 -10.80 -15.87 -27.93
N ALA A 813 -11.03 -17.18 -27.93
CA ALA A 813 -12.14 -17.81 -28.64
C ALA A 813 -13.48 -17.71 -27.89
N PHE A 814 -13.48 -17.87 -26.56
CA PHE A 814 -14.70 -18.08 -25.76
C PHE A 814 -14.89 -17.07 -24.61
N GLY A 815 -13.90 -16.20 -24.34
CA GLY A 815 -13.98 -15.21 -23.25
C GLY A 815 -13.69 -15.77 -21.85
N HIS A 816 -13.33 -17.06 -21.73
CA HIS A 816 -12.95 -17.71 -20.48
C HIS A 816 -11.84 -18.75 -20.73
N LYS A 817 -11.22 -19.30 -19.67
CA LYS A 817 -10.10 -20.27 -19.77
C LYS A 817 -10.47 -21.69 -19.34
N ASP A 818 -11.77 -21.99 -19.31
CA ASP A 818 -12.28 -23.23 -18.73
C ASP A 818 -12.42 -24.31 -19.79
N LEU A 819 -12.06 -25.53 -19.42
CA LEU A 819 -12.20 -26.73 -20.25
C LEU A 819 -12.40 -27.92 -19.32
N GLY A 820 -13.40 -28.77 -19.53
CA GLY A 820 -13.71 -29.87 -18.60
C GLY A 820 -14.27 -29.40 -17.26
N VAL A 821 -14.59 -30.35 -16.38
CA VAL A 821 -15.34 -30.11 -15.14
C VAL A 821 -14.69 -30.77 -13.92
N TYR A 822 -15.07 -30.27 -12.74
CA TYR A 822 -14.80 -30.92 -11.47
C TYR A 822 -16.03 -31.70 -11.00
N LEU A 823 -15.78 -32.88 -10.44
CA LEU A 823 -16.75 -33.82 -9.91
C LEU A 823 -16.54 -33.98 -8.41
N VAL A 824 -17.63 -34.14 -7.66
CA VAL A 824 -17.63 -34.51 -6.24
C VAL A 824 -18.39 -35.82 -6.09
N VAL A 825 -17.71 -36.86 -5.63
CA VAL A 825 -18.31 -38.20 -5.47
C VAL A 825 -19.37 -38.14 -4.37
N ARG A 826 -20.59 -38.57 -4.69
CA ARG A 826 -21.74 -38.64 -3.77
C ARG A 826 -21.94 -40.05 -3.25
N GLN A 827 -21.90 -41.03 -4.14
CA GLN A 827 -21.99 -42.44 -3.80
C GLN A 827 -20.71 -43.14 -4.23
N PRO A 828 -20.04 -43.88 -3.32
CA PRO A 828 -18.83 -44.61 -3.65
C PRO A 828 -19.13 -45.77 -4.60
N GLY A 829 -18.15 -46.17 -5.39
CA GLY A 829 -18.29 -47.26 -6.34
C GLY A 829 -17.03 -47.47 -7.16
N ARG A 830 -17.03 -48.53 -7.98
CA ARG A 830 -15.95 -48.79 -8.93
C ARG A 830 -16.22 -48.08 -10.25
N VAL A 831 -15.14 -47.59 -10.86
CA VAL A 831 -15.12 -46.99 -12.19
C VAL A 831 -14.02 -47.67 -13.01
N ALA A 832 -14.38 -48.19 -14.18
CA ALA A 832 -13.47 -48.85 -15.10
C ALA A 832 -13.46 -48.17 -16.48
N ILE A 833 -12.35 -48.32 -17.21
CA ILE A 833 -12.30 -47.95 -18.62
C ILE A 833 -13.31 -48.81 -19.39
N GLY A 834 -14.14 -48.16 -20.21
CA GLY A 834 -15.25 -48.78 -20.93
C GLY A 834 -16.62 -48.61 -20.27
N ASP A 835 -16.68 -48.17 -19.00
CA ASP A 835 -17.95 -47.89 -18.33
C ASP A 835 -18.69 -46.73 -19.02
N GLN A 836 -20.03 -46.81 -19.03
CA GLN A 836 -20.87 -45.73 -19.54
C GLN A 836 -20.99 -44.59 -18.53
N LEU A 837 -20.98 -43.36 -19.05
CA LEU A 837 -21.36 -42.17 -18.31
C LEU A 837 -22.82 -41.84 -18.63
N LEU A 838 -23.69 -41.94 -17.61
CA LEU A 838 -25.10 -41.62 -17.73
C LEU A 838 -25.38 -40.25 -17.10
N ALA A 839 -25.72 -39.28 -17.94
CA ALA A 839 -26.30 -38.02 -17.52
C ALA A 839 -27.84 -38.14 -17.55
N PRO A 840 -28.57 -37.83 -16.47
CA PRO A 840 -30.01 -37.94 -16.45
C PRO A 840 -30.64 -36.82 -17.29
N ASP A 841 -31.15 -37.21 -18.45
CA ASP A 841 -32.31 -36.60 -19.12
C ASP A 841 -33.01 -37.67 -19.99
N VAL A 842 -33.69 -38.61 -19.33
CA VAL A 842 -34.80 -39.39 -19.90
C VAL A 842 -35.87 -39.44 -18.81
N ALA A 843 -37.09 -39.05 -19.16
CA ALA A 843 -38.21 -38.95 -18.24
C ALA A 843 -38.44 -40.25 -17.45
N SER A 844 -38.16 -40.23 -16.15
CA SER A 844 -38.88 -41.04 -15.15
C SER A 844 -38.72 -40.44 -13.76
N THR A 845 -39.75 -39.73 -13.32
CA THR A 845 -40.01 -39.42 -11.92
C THR A 845 -40.38 -40.70 -11.15
N ALA A 846 -39.68 -41.01 -10.06
CA ALA A 846 -40.30 -41.45 -8.80
C ALA A 846 -39.24 -41.54 -7.68
N HIS A 847 -39.59 -40.96 -6.53
CA HIS A 847 -38.88 -41.00 -5.24
C HIS A 847 -37.62 -40.16 -5.08
N ILE A 848 -37.79 -38.91 -4.62
CA ILE A 848 -37.58 -38.52 -3.20
C ILE A 848 -38.21 -37.14 -3.02
N ALA A 849 -39.27 -37.11 -2.22
CA ALA A 849 -39.93 -35.87 -1.80
C ALA A 849 -39.34 -35.37 -0.48
N LYS A 850 -39.31 -34.02 -0.40
CA LYS A 850 -39.15 -33.11 0.76
C LYS A 850 -37.74 -32.57 1.03
N ALA A 851 -37.59 -31.27 0.78
CA ALA A 851 -37.29 -30.31 1.83
C ALA A 851 -37.49 -28.86 1.36
N VAL A 852 -38.37 -28.16 2.10
CA VAL A 852 -38.33 -26.74 2.48
C VAL A 852 -38.76 -25.70 1.42
N ALA A 853 -39.89 -25.10 1.78
CA ALA A 853 -40.59 -24.02 1.12
C ALA A 853 -39.78 -22.73 1.04
N SER A 854 -40.12 -21.96 0.00
CA SER A 854 -39.64 -20.63 -0.31
C SER A 854 -39.91 -19.60 0.79
N THR A 855 -38.84 -18.92 1.15
CA THR A 855 -38.71 -17.50 1.53
C THR A 855 -39.92 -16.59 1.32
N ALA A 856 -40.26 -15.85 2.39
CA ALA A 856 -40.61 -14.44 2.31
C ALA A 856 -39.94 -13.71 3.50
N SER A 857 -38.75 -13.13 3.27
CA SER A 857 -38.10 -12.26 4.27
C SER A 857 -38.28 -10.81 3.87
N ALA A 858 -38.92 -10.05 4.76
CA ALA A 858 -38.96 -8.59 4.74
C ALA A 858 -37.54 -8.00 4.63
N ALA A 859 -37.41 -6.86 3.95
CA ALA A 859 -36.16 -6.13 3.77
C ALA A 859 -35.56 -5.72 5.13
N ARG A 860 -34.47 -6.39 5.53
CA ARG A 860 -33.72 -6.08 6.76
C ARG A 860 -32.52 -5.17 6.48
N ARG A 861 -32.14 -4.37 7.48
CA ARG A 861 -31.33 -3.16 7.33
C ARG A 861 -29.85 -3.48 7.52
N ARG A 862 -29.00 -2.71 6.84
CA ARG A 862 -27.53 -2.75 7.00
C ARG A 862 -27.07 -1.55 7.82
N TYR A 863 -26.02 -1.71 8.61
CA TYR A 863 -25.45 -0.65 9.44
C TYR A 863 -23.94 -0.59 9.24
N ILE A 864 -23.39 0.61 9.02
CA ILE A 864 -21.97 0.83 8.77
C ILE A 864 -21.29 1.48 9.96
N CYS A 865 -20.16 0.92 10.37
CA CYS A 865 -19.26 1.50 11.36
C CYS A 865 -18.57 2.74 10.77
N ARG A 866 -18.65 3.90 11.44
CA ARG A 866 -17.92 5.11 10.98
C ARG A 866 -16.41 5.11 11.30
N GLY A 867 -15.94 4.17 12.12
CA GLY A 867 -14.51 4.02 12.43
C GLY A 867 -13.73 3.27 11.36
N CYS A 868 -14.29 2.17 10.82
CA CYS A 868 -13.60 1.29 9.87
C CYS A 868 -14.41 0.87 8.64
N TYR A 869 -15.64 1.38 8.50
CA TYR A 869 -16.54 1.05 7.39
C TYR A 869 -17.04 -0.41 7.35
N TYR A 870 -16.82 -1.18 8.41
CA TYR A 870 -17.45 -2.49 8.58
C TYR A 870 -18.98 -2.38 8.46
N ILE A 871 -19.58 -3.24 7.63
CA ILE A 871 -21.03 -3.30 7.44
C ILE A 871 -21.56 -4.48 8.22
N TYR A 872 -22.30 -4.20 9.29
CA TYR A 872 -23.15 -5.19 9.93
C TYR A 872 -24.39 -5.41 9.04
N ASP A 873 -24.51 -6.62 8.51
CA ASP A 873 -25.68 -7.07 7.76
C ASP A 873 -26.53 -7.98 8.65
N GLU A 874 -27.74 -7.53 8.98
CA GLU A 874 -28.70 -8.28 9.79
C GLU A 874 -29.03 -9.66 9.20
N THR A 875 -28.85 -9.87 7.88
CA THR A 875 -29.08 -11.17 7.24
C THR A 875 -27.95 -12.17 7.50
N LEU A 876 -26.74 -11.68 7.75
CA LEU A 876 -25.56 -12.52 7.95
C LEU A 876 -25.24 -12.71 9.44
N GLY A 877 -25.61 -11.75 10.29
CA GLY A 877 -25.19 -11.73 11.69
C GLY A 877 -23.67 -11.59 11.82
N VAL A 878 -23.12 -12.01 12.97
CA VAL A 878 -21.66 -12.14 13.18
C VAL A 878 -21.39 -13.47 13.91
N PRO A 879 -21.40 -14.61 13.19
CA PRO A 879 -21.29 -15.93 13.81
C PRO A 879 -20.03 -16.10 14.66
N GLN A 880 -18.93 -15.41 14.32
CA GLN A 880 -17.68 -15.47 15.10
C GLN A 880 -17.78 -14.80 16.48
N GLN A 881 -18.80 -13.96 16.70
CA GLN A 881 -19.10 -13.34 18.00
C GLN A 881 -20.36 -13.98 18.64
N GLY A 882 -20.80 -15.14 18.16
CA GLY A 882 -21.99 -15.84 18.66
C GLY A 882 -23.32 -15.22 18.21
N LEU A 883 -23.31 -14.29 17.25
CA LEU A 883 -24.50 -13.62 16.75
C LEU A 883 -25.00 -14.32 15.48
N ALA A 884 -26.13 -14.99 15.57
CA ALA A 884 -26.70 -15.74 14.46
C ALA A 884 -27.15 -14.84 13.30
N ALA A 885 -27.20 -15.43 12.10
CA ALA A 885 -27.84 -14.81 10.95
C ALA A 885 -29.29 -14.44 11.32
N GLY A 886 -29.68 -13.18 11.11
CA GLY A 886 -31.01 -12.67 11.47
C GLY A 886 -31.06 -11.82 12.74
N THR A 887 -29.99 -11.69 13.53
CA THR A 887 -29.96 -10.78 14.69
C THR A 887 -30.07 -9.33 14.24
N THR A 888 -31.05 -8.57 14.76
CA THR A 888 -31.21 -7.16 14.37
C THR A 888 -30.15 -6.28 15.02
N PHE A 889 -29.83 -5.13 14.42
CA PHE A 889 -28.85 -4.21 14.99
C PHE A 889 -29.29 -3.65 16.36
N ALA A 890 -30.60 -3.55 16.60
CA ALA A 890 -31.15 -3.15 17.90
C ALA A 890 -30.83 -4.19 18.98
N ASP A 891 -30.91 -5.48 18.64
CA ASP A 891 -30.75 -6.61 19.58
C ASP A 891 -29.30 -6.96 19.90
N LEU A 892 -28.32 -6.27 19.29
CA LEU A 892 -26.92 -6.44 19.67
C LEU A 892 -26.69 -6.02 21.14
N PRO A 893 -25.84 -6.74 21.91
CA PRO A 893 -25.49 -6.34 23.28
C PRO A 893 -25.02 -4.88 23.38
N ALA A 894 -25.25 -4.22 24.53
CA ALA A 894 -24.86 -2.82 24.72
C ALA A 894 -23.34 -2.60 24.72
N ASP A 895 -22.59 -3.62 25.15
CA ASP A 895 -21.14 -3.73 25.15
C ASP A 895 -20.58 -4.32 23.85
N TRP A 896 -21.45 -4.64 22.87
CA TRP A 896 -21.02 -5.12 21.58
C TRP A 896 -20.15 -4.06 20.87
N ALA A 897 -18.97 -4.49 20.44
CA ALA A 897 -17.99 -3.67 19.74
C ALA A 897 -17.81 -4.16 18.31
N CYS A 898 -17.49 -3.23 17.40
CA CYS A 898 -17.23 -3.53 16.01
C CYS A 898 -16.18 -4.66 15.89
N PRO A 899 -16.46 -5.76 15.16
CA PRO A 899 -15.52 -6.87 15.03
C PRO A 899 -14.20 -6.49 14.33
N ASP A 900 -14.19 -5.39 13.56
CA ASP A 900 -13.02 -4.95 12.80
C ASP A 900 -12.15 -3.92 13.56
N CYS A 901 -12.74 -2.96 14.27
CA CYS A 901 -12.00 -1.86 14.91
C CYS A 901 -12.25 -1.66 16.39
N GLY A 902 -13.13 -2.45 17.01
CA GLY A 902 -13.41 -2.37 18.44
C GLY A 902 -14.13 -1.11 18.91
N THR A 903 -14.56 -0.22 18.00
CA THR A 903 -15.38 0.94 18.37
C THR A 903 -16.76 0.48 18.83
N ASP A 904 -17.35 1.27 19.73
CA ASP A 904 -18.67 1.00 20.30
C ASP A 904 -19.80 0.89 19.24
N LYS A 905 -20.88 0.21 19.64
CA LYS A 905 -22.14 0.12 18.89
C LYS A 905 -22.70 1.51 18.52
N ALA A 906 -22.46 2.53 19.34
CA ALA A 906 -22.94 3.90 19.12
C ALA A 906 -22.31 4.59 17.90
N THR A 907 -21.18 4.09 17.40
CA THR A 907 -20.46 4.62 16.23
C THR A 907 -21.08 4.17 14.88
N PHE A 908 -22.01 3.22 14.89
CA PHE A 908 -22.67 2.72 13.67
C PHE A 908 -23.82 3.62 13.20
N ARG A 909 -24.04 3.67 11.88
CA ARG A 909 -25.17 4.38 11.25
C ARG A 909 -25.85 3.48 10.21
N PRO A 910 -27.14 3.68 9.89
CA PRO A 910 -27.78 2.98 8.80
C PRO A 910 -26.98 3.13 7.50
N TYR A 911 -26.71 2.01 6.84
CA TYR A 911 -25.99 1.95 5.58
C TYR A 911 -26.98 2.19 4.44
N VAL A 912 -26.82 3.32 3.75
CA VAL A 912 -27.55 3.65 2.52
C VAL A 912 -26.60 3.37 1.37
N GLN A 913 -26.97 2.46 0.45
CA GLN A 913 -26.20 2.24 -0.77
C GLN A 913 -26.18 3.54 -1.59
N PRO A 914 -25.01 4.07 -1.98
CA PRO A 914 -24.96 5.15 -2.97
C PRO A 914 -25.53 4.64 -4.29
N THR A 915 -26.49 5.37 -4.85
CA THR A 915 -27.01 5.17 -6.22
C THR A 915 -25.96 5.48 -7.27
#